data_AF-A0A1X0K1E4-F1
#
_entry.id   AF-A0A1X0K1E4-F1
#
_cell.length_a   1.000
_cell.length_b   1.000
_cell.length_c   1.000
_cell.angle_alpha   90.00
_cell.angle_beta   90.00
_cell.angle_gamma   90.00
#
_symmetry.space_group_name_H-M   'P 1'
#
loop_
_entity.id
_entity.type
_entity.pdbx_description
1 polymer ?
#
loop_
_entity_poly.entity_id
_entity_poly.type
_entity_poly.pdbx_seq_one_letter_code
_entity_poly.pdbx_strand_id
1 'polypeptide(L)'
;MPSDYAAIREEHRLDYGRKVGNFGGVLVDLYSDRTHFLLELLQNAQDAHATRVRFDLHPDRLEVRHDGRHFTEADVRGICGIKESTKEDDPDQIGRFGVGFKSVYAYTSRPTVHCGDEHFQVQDYVLPHRADPVDPGAGWSTLQILPFDRSDVTPQDAVDQISRRLQRLSGRTILFLSNLTELQWFAPGGLSDHILRETRTDREARRVSLLAGADSESEEEWLVFDRQVHLADGIDPGAVEVAFALTRDDRGAELITPADDTQLVAFFPTRRETHVGFLIQGPFVPTAARDNVRDDHPLNRRLVADVAALTVEALEAIKEMGLLAVGVLETLPLETAKFSPKQLLRPLYDAVRDALTDRPLLPTADGRYLAATEVRLARGAGLRELFSPVQLGELLDADGEVAWLVAGISADRTHILHRYLVGHRPPYSWGSDPEIPALVPGMELDPGAISRRIEPSFLARQSTEWIISLYRWLAAQPALHATLRLKPVIVSSDGEYIAAFADGRPQVWLPPDGETSYPVVDRAVAADPEALAFLCSLGLTEPDAADEVMDTILPRYRGDGEMPNQDEGTSNLDRIAAALTGATGAKLDALIDELIDTPFLLASDPTDNERYWCRPTECYEPSERLKVFMEGNEDVFFLTDESLRHIALWRRLGVKSDIEIRKRDPDWHGYVTVTRQHGWHKRGRHRFDPGLEIDGLEHALEHPTLERSLLVWELISSLDAPIRGQVETCPRKDYSGSWTHTVNSPVADLLAEHHWLLDLDGNWRRPEEVTLDDLDPSYPRDEVLARVLEMRPTVSHGVADEVADLFGIDSDDLDLLRRQPELLKRAVAEARERERGARVDEGGDADGMHDENDSDNESIDVAEGIFDAFNRPGEAEVEDFDGDGAAANPERRQERSAEALARSKEAEPSRGDRFKLLSRKVWEARDPAVRAYLLHTYGGRCQICQATFPRRDGQPFFEARYIVSRVEQRWLDTPGNSLCLCPTCLAKTLHGSSKAVDILHELRELAGDAVNLPDGGTASFELCGEPVSIRFAQRHLIDLGALLAAESVEPQ
;
A
#
# COMPACT_ATOMS: atom_id res chain seq x y z
N MET A 1 -48.23 -45.62 -49.80
CA MET A 1 -48.09 -45.36 -51.25
C MET A 1 -47.10 -44.22 -51.39
N PRO A 2 -46.25 -44.19 -52.41
CA PRO A 2 -45.35 -43.07 -52.66
C PRO A 2 -46.10 -41.80 -53.05
N SER A 3 -45.51 -40.65 -52.72
CA SER A 3 -45.98 -39.32 -53.07
C SER A 3 -45.98 -39.06 -54.58
N ASP A 4 -46.88 -38.19 -55.07
CA ASP A 4 -46.85 -37.78 -56.48
C ASP A 4 -45.76 -36.72 -56.72
N TYR A 5 -44.53 -37.20 -56.94
CA TYR A 5 -43.41 -36.35 -57.32
C TYR A 5 -43.66 -35.54 -58.61
N ALA A 6 -44.57 -35.95 -59.50
CA ALA A 6 -44.89 -35.19 -60.70
C ALA A 6 -45.78 -33.99 -60.41
N ALA A 7 -46.77 -34.15 -59.52
CA ALA A 7 -47.55 -33.03 -59.00
C ALA A 7 -46.65 -32.02 -58.24
N ILE A 8 -45.84 -32.50 -57.28
CA ILE A 8 -44.94 -31.64 -56.47
C ILE A 8 -43.96 -30.86 -57.35
N ARG A 9 -43.38 -31.48 -58.40
CA ARG A 9 -42.50 -30.76 -59.33
C ARG A 9 -43.20 -29.65 -60.11
N GLU A 10 -44.45 -29.84 -60.51
CA GLU A 10 -45.15 -28.84 -61.32
C GLU A 10 -45.65 -27.68 -60.44
N GLU A 11 -46.09 -27.97 -59.22
CA GLU A 11 -46.36 -26.99 -58.16
C GLU A 11 -45.13 -26.11 -57.90
N HIS A 12 -43.97 -26.70 -57.58
CA HIS A 12 -42.73 -25.96 -57.34
C HIS A 12 -42.22 -25.17 -58.57
N ARG A 13 -42.59 -25.55 -59.80
CA ARG A 13 -42.28 -24.79 -61.02
C ARG A 13 -43.21 -23.60 -61.27
N LEU A 14 -44.42 -23.64 -60.71
CA LEU A 14 -45.34 -22.50 -60.72
C LEU A 14 -44.93 -21.49 -59.65
N ASP A 15 -44.66 -21.97 -58.42
CA ASP A 15 -44.34 -21.14 -57.26
C ASP A 15 -42.97 -20.46 -57.39
N TYR A 16 -41.93 -21.22 -57.75
CA TYR A 16 -40.54 -20.73 -57.80
C TYR A 16 -40.04 -20.42 -59.23
N GLY A 17 -40.86 -20.71 -60.25
CA GLY A 17 -40.52 -20.53 -61.65
C GLY A 17 -39.44 -21.50 -62.19
N ARG A 18 -38.96 -21.23 -63.41
CA ARG A 18 -37.99 -22.09 -64.12
C ARG A 18 -36.51 -21.74 -63.90
N LYS A 19 -36.18 -20.98 -62.85
CA LYS A 19 -34.81 -20.48 -62.60
C LYS A 19 -34.27 -20.74 -61.18
N VAL A 20 -34.95 -21.58 -60.38
CA VAL A 20 -34.60 -21.85 -58.97
C VAL A 20 -33.13 -22.24 -58.78
N GLY A 21 -32.60 -23.10 -59.67
CA GLY A 21 -31.21 -23.54 -59.65
C GLY A 21 -30.17 -22.40 -59.72
N ASN A 22 -30.53 -21.23 -60.26
CA ASN A 22 -29.65 -20.05 -60.30
C ASN A 22 -29.56 -19.33 -58.94
N PHE A 23 -30.51 -19.55 -58.04
CA PHE A 23 -30.57 -18.92 -56.71
C PHE A 23 -30.13 -19.86 -55.58
N GLY A 24 -30.17 -21.17 -55.80
CA GLY A 24 -29.83 -22.16 -54.76
C GLY A 24 -28.40 -22.06 -54.21
N GLY A 25 -27.44 -21.51 -54.96
CA GLY A 25 -26.11 -21.21 -54.45
C GLY A 25 -26.14 -20.25 -53.25
N VAL A 26 -26.98 -19.21 -53.31
CA VAL A 26 -27.17 -18.24 -52.22
C VAL A 26 -27.68 -18.91 -50.94
N LEU A 27 -28.45 -20.01 -51.06
CA LEU A 27 -28.94 -20.78 -49.90
C LEU A 27 -27.85 -21.64 -49.26
N VAL A 28 -26.81 -22.03 -50.01
CA VAL A 28 -25.63 -22.73 -49.48
C VAL A 28 -24.69 -21.72 -48.82
N ASP A 29 -24.50 -20.55 -49.44
CA ASP A 29 -23.62 -19.48 -48.94
C ASP A 29 -24.14 -18.80 -47.65
N LEU A 30 -25.34 -19.13 -47.16
CA LEU A 30 -25.85 -18.71 -45.85
C LEU A 30 -25.08 -19.35 -44.68
N TYR A 31 -24.48 -20.53 -44.87
CA TYR A 31 -23.81 -21.28 -43.81
C TYR A 31 -22.31 -20.98 -43.77
N SER A 32 -21.81 -20.53 -42.62
CA SER A 32 -20.38 -20.21 -42.43
C SER A 32 -19.44 -21.43 -42.32
N ASP A 33 -20.01 -22.64 -42.24
CA ASP A 33 -19.30 -23.92 -42.28
C ASP A 33 -20.05 -24.85 -43.24
N ARG A 34 -19.37 -25.31 -44.30
CA ARG A 34 -19.94 -26.23 -45.30
C ARG A 34 -20.38 -27.57 -44.69
N THR A 35 -19.76 -28.00 -43.58
CA THR A 35 -20.07 -29.26 -42.89
C THR A 35 -21.24 -29.17 -41.91
N HIS A 36 -21.86 -27.99 -41.73
CA HIS A 36 -23.01 -27.80 -40.84
C HIS A 36 -24.19 -28.74 -41.15
N PHE A 37 -24.32 -29.20 -42.39
CA PHE A 37 -25.36 -30.13 -42.82
C PHE A 37 -25.44 -31.43 -41.97
N LEU A 38 -24.33 -31.87 -41.37
CA LEU A 38 -24.33 -33.05 -40.49
C LEU A 38 -25.23 -32.86 -39.27
N LEU A 39 -25.27 -31.65 -38.70
CA LEU A 39 -26.15 -31.30 -37.58
C LEU A 39 -27.61 -31.16 -38.03
N GLU A 40 -27.84 -30.61 -39.23
CA GLU A 40 -29.17 -30.54 -39.84
C GLU A 40 -29.74 -31.96 -40.08
N LEU A 41 -28.91 -32.92 -40.50
CA LEU A 41 -29.34 -34.32 -40.67
C LEU A 41 -29.60 -35.02 -39.34
N LEU A 42 -28.83 -34.71 -38.28
CA LEU A 42 -29.15 -35.15 -36.92
C LEU A 42 -30.47 -34.55 -36.42
N GLN A 43 -30.76 -33.28 -36.73
CA GLN A 43 -32.05 -32.64 -36.42
C GLN A 43 -33.20 -33.38 -37.10
N ASN A 44 -33.11 -33.60 -38.43
CA ASN A 44 -34.14 -34.32 -39.18
C ASN A 44 -34.37 -35.75 -38.65
N ALA A 45 -33.34 -36.43 -38.13
CA ALA A 45 -33.47 -37.75 -37.51
C ALA A 45 -34.17 -37.68 -36.13
N GLN A 46 -33.79 -36.72 -35.28
CA GLN A 46 -34.44 -36.46 -33.98
C GLN A 46 -35.92 -36.05 -34.14
N ASP A 47 -36.25 -35.22 -35.14
CA ASP A 47 -37.61 -34.80 -35.50
C ASP A 47 -38.43 -35.94 -36.15
N ALA A 48 -37.74 -36.94 -36.70
CA ALA A 48 -38.33 -38.22 -37.10
C ALA A 48 -38.45 -39.22 -35.94
N HIS A 49 -38.10 -38.85 -34.70
CA HIS A 49 -38.03 -39.74 -33.53
C HIS A 49 -37.12 -40.96 -33.73
N ALA A 50 -36.00 -40.81 -34.46
CA ALA A 50 -34.96 -41.84 -34.51
C ALA A 50 -34.29 -42.00 -33.15
N THR A 51 -33.98 -43.24 -32.78
CA THR A 51 -33.16 -43.54 -31.60
C THR A 51 -31.70 -43.76 -31.98
N ARG A 52 -31.43 -44.06 -33.26
CA ARG A 52 -30.07 -44.33 -33.76
C ARG A 52 -29.82 -43.62 -35.10
N VAL A 53 -28.61 -43.08 -35.26
CA VAL A 53 -28.12 -42.47 -36.51
C VAL A 53 -26.74 -43.03 -36.86
N ARG A 54 -26.48 -43.23 -38.15
CA ARG A 54 -25.21 -43.73 -38.67
C ARG A 54 -24.77 -42.96 -39.92
N PHE A 55 -23.52 -42.49 -39.93
CA PHE A 55 -22.86 -41.86 -41.08
C PHE A 55 -21.82 -42.81 -41.70
N ASP A 56 -22.01 -43.21 -42.96
CA ASP A 56 -21.07 -44.05 -43.72
C ASP A 56 -20.40 -43.20 -44.82
N LEU A 57 -19.20 -42.70 -44.55
CA LEU A 57 -18.42 -41.87 -45.48
C LEU A 57 -17.57 -42.73 -46.42
N HIS A 58 -17.86 -42.64 -47.71
CA HIS A 58 -17.14 -43.33 -48.79
C HIS A 58 -16.33 -42.34 -49.64
N PRO A 59 -15.40 -42.81 -50.49
CA PRO A 59 -14.58 -41.93 -51.35
C PRO A 59 -15.35 -41.08 -52.37
N ASP A 60 -16.60 -41.45 -52.67
CA ASP A 60 -17.44 -40.88 -53.72
C ASP A 60 -18.78 -40.30 -53.24
N ARG A 61 -19.16 -40.56 -51.98
CA ARG A 61 -20.44 -40.17 -51.39
C ARG A 61 -20.44 -40.26 -49.86
N LEU A 62 -21.37 -39.59 -49.21
CA LEU A 62 -21.78 -39.87 -47.83
C LEU A 62 -23.14 -40.58 -47.85
N GLU A 63 -23.26 -41.69 -47.12
CA GLU A 63 -24.55 -42.32 -46.80
C GLU A 63 -24.94 -42.01 -45.34
N VAL A 64 -26.22 -41.76 -45.09
CA VAL A 64 -26.75 -41.43 -43.75
C VAL A 64 -27.98 -42.29 -43.49
N ARG A 65 -27.95 -43.04 -42.38
CA ARG A 65 -29.00 -43.98 -41.98
C ARG A 65 -29.60 -43.56 -40.64
N HIS A 66 -30.92 -43.71 -40.51
CA HIS A 66 -31.62 -43.57 -39.22
C HIS A 66 -32.86 -44.48 -39.16
N ASP A 67 -33.37 -44.71 -37.95
CA ASP A 67 -34.45 -45.67 -37.65
C ASP A 67 -35.78 -45.03 -37.19
N GLY A 68 -35.91 -43.72 -37.34
CA GLY A 68 -37.13 -42.96 -37.05
C GLY A 68 -38.34 -43.29 -37.95
N ARG A 69 -39.43 -42.54 -37.78
CA ARG A 69 -40.68 -42.70 -38.53
C ARG A 69 -40.47 -42.62 -40.05
N HIS A 70 -41.34 -43.27 -40.80
CA HIS A 70 -41.34 -43.17 -42.27
C HIS A 70 -41.70 -41.76 -42.74
N PHE A 71 -41.19 -41.41 -43.93
CA PHE A 71 -41.56 -40.19 -44.65
C PHE A 71 -43.04 -40.18 -45.03
N THR A 72 -43.61 -38.98 -45.03
CA THR A 72 -44.93 -38.64 -45.55
C THR A 72 -44.82 -37.65 -46.71
N GLU A 73 -45.88 -37.45 -47.49
CA GLU A 73 -45.91 -36.42 -48.54
C GLU A 73 -45.57 -35.01 -47.99
N ALA A 74 -45.92 -34.72 -46.74
CA ALA A 74 -45.56 -33.46 -46.09
C ALA A 74 -44.05 -33.33 -45.85
N ASP A 75 -43.35 -34.42 -45.54
CA ASP A 75 -41.89 -34.44 -45.39
C ASP A 75 -41.18 -34.31 -46.75
N VAL A 76 -41.68 -35.04 -47.77
CA VAL A 76 -41.19 -34.93 -49.16
C VAL A 76 -41.32 -33.48 -49.67
N ARG A 77 -42.49 -32.85 -49.45
CA ARG A 77 -42.73 -31.44 -49.77
C ARG A 77 -41.87 -30.49 -48.94
N GLY A 78 -41.66 -30.78 -47.65
CA GLY A 78 -40.83 -29.97 -46.75
C GLY A 78 -39.36 -29.93 -47.16
N ILE A 79 -38.76 -31.10 -47.46
CA ILE A 79 -37.38 -31.23 -47.93
C ILE A 79 -37.20 -30.65 -49.33
N CYS A 80 -38.22 -30.75 -50.20
CA CYS A 80 -38.16 -30.19 -51.55
C CYS A 80 -38.44 -28.68 -51.60
N GLY A 81 -39.31 -28.12 -50.77
CA GLY A 81 -39.74 -26.72 -50.86
C GLY A 81 -38.68 -25.66 -50.52
N ILE A 82 -39.05 -24.40 -50.76
CA ILE A 82 -38.45 -23.17 -50.23
C ILE A 82 -39.63 -22.26 -49.82
N LYS A 83 -39.78 -21.92 -48.53
CA LYS A 83 -40.89 -21.02 -48.13
C LYS A 83 -40.48 -19.56 -48.17
N GLU A 84 -41.23 -18.74 -48.91
CA GLU A 84 -41.15 -17.30 -48.78
C GLU A 84 -41.77 -16.84 -47.45
N SER A 85 -41.09 -15.96 -46.73
CA SER A 85 -41.63 -15.20 -45.61
C SER A 85 -42.15 -13.84 -46.09
N THR A 86 -43.30 -13.82 -46.76
CA THR A 86 -43.93 -12.60 -47.34
C THR A 86 -44.69 -11.74 -46.32
N LYS A 87 -44.20 -11.68 -45.07
CA LYS A 87 -44.65 -10.77 -44.01
C LYS A 87 -43.46 -10.30 -43.18
N GLU A 88 -43.29 -8.99 -43.08
CA GLU A 88 -42.22 -8.37 -42.27
C GLU A 88 -42.57 -8.34 -40.76
N ASP A 89 -43.82 -8.67 -40.40
CA ASP A 89 -44.38 -8.58 -39.04
C ASP A 89 -44.57 -9.93 -38.29
N ASP A 90 -44.09 -11.07 -38.82
CA ASP A 90 -44.23 -12.40 -38.16
C ASP A 90 -42.86 -13.06 -37.91
N PRO A 91 -42.14 -12.67 -36.84
CA PRO A 91 -40.81 -13.18 -36.53
C PRO A 91 -40.81 -14.52 -35.75
N ASP A 92 -41.94 -14.95 -35.18
CA ASP A 92 -41.99 -16.03 -34.19
C ASP A 92 -42.17 -17.46 -34.80
N GLN A 93 -42.35 -17.60 -36.13
CA GLN A 93 -42.44 -18.91 -36.79
C GLN A 93 -41.08 -19.57 -37.08
N ILE A 94 -40.46 -20.10 -36.02
CA ILE A 94 -39.22 -20.91 -36.10
C ILE A 94 -39.41 -22.15 -37.01
N GLY A 95 -38.35 -22.51 -37.76
CA GLY A 95 -38.18 -23.84 -38.37
C GLY A 95 -38.71 -24.05 -39.79
N ARG A 96 -39.49 -23.14 -40.36
CA ARG A 96 -40.30 -23.44 -41.56
C ARG A 96 -39.62 -23.35 -42.94
N PHE A 97 -38.34 -22.99 -43.04
CA PHE A 97 -37.72 -22.62 -44.32
C PHE A 97 -37.33 -23.78 -45.26
N GLY A 98 -37.10 -25.00 -44.75
CA GLY A 98 -36.52 -26.11 -45.54
C GLY A 98 -35.03 -25.93 -45.89
N VAL A 99 -34.45 -24.75 -45.62
CA VAL A 99 -33.04 -24.37 -45.86
C VAL A 99 -32.05 -25.28 -45.14
N GLY A 100 -32.43 -25.83 -43.98
CA GLY A 100 -31.62 -26.81 -43.24
C GLY A 100 -31.13 -27.97 -44.10
N PHE A 101 -32.04 -28.63 -44.82
CA PHE A 101 -31.68 -29.69 -45.76
C PHE A 101 -30.92 -29.15 -46.99
N LYS A 102 -31.12 -27.90 -47.41
CA LYS A 102 -30.40 -27.33 -48.56
C LYS A 102 -28.89 -27.20 -48.32
N SER A 103 -28.43 -27.22 -47.06
CA SER A 103 -27.00 -27.23 -46.73
C SER A 103 -26.23 -28.45 -47.29
N VAL A 104 -26.89 -29.60 -47.54
CA VAL A 104 -26.23 -30.77 -48.17
C VAL A 104 -25.69 -30.45 -49.58
N TYR A 105 -26.26 -29.46 -50.25
CA TYR A 105 -25.82 -29.03 -51.58
C TYR A 105 -24.44 -28.34 -51.58
N ALA A 106 -23.80 -28.15 -50.41
CA ALA A 106 -22.39 -27.83 -50.33
C ALA A 106 -21.46 -28.91 -50.91
N TYR A 107 -21.90 -30.18 -50.93
CA TYR A 107 -21.11 -31.33 -51.40
C TYR A 107 -21.80 -32.16 -52.50
N THR A 108 -23.14 -32.14 -52.61
CA THR A 108 -23.88 -32.84 -53.67
C THR A 108 -24.69 -31.91 -54.59
N SER A 109 -25.04 -32.36 -55.79
CA SER A 109 -26.06 -31.76 -56.66
C SER A 109 -27.38 -32.54 -56.68
N ARG A 110 -27.39 -33.78 -56.17
CA ARG A 110 -28.50 -34.76 -56.26
C ARG A 110 -28.63 -35.63 -55.00
N PRO A 111 -28.99 -35.05 -53.84
CA PRO A 111 -29.29 -35.84 -52.66
C PRO A 111 -30.46 -36.81 -52.95
N THR A 112 -30.30 -38.07 -52.56
CA THR A 112 -31.28 -39.14 -52.78
C THR A 112 -31.77 -39.71 -51.45
N VAL A 113 -33.06 -39.99 -51.33
CA VAL A 113 -33.72 -40.49 -50.12
C VAL A 113 -34.49 -41.76 -50.44
N HIS A 114 -34.33 -42.78 -49.59
CA HIS A 114 -35.08 -44.03 -49.60
C HIS A 114 -35.68 -44.26 -48.21
N CYS A 115 -37.01 -44.31 -48.10
CA CYS A 115 -37.72 -44.47 -46.84
C CYS A 115 -39.10 -45.11 -47.05
N GLY A 116 -39.30 -46.36 -46.63
CA GLY A 116 -40.55 -47.09 -46.85
C GLY A 116 -40.90 -47.20 -48.34
N ASP A 117 -42.04 -46.62 -48.75
CA ASP A 117 -42.47 -46.54 -50.16
C ASP A 117 -41.76 -45.40 -50.94
N GLU A 118 -41.17 -44.42 -50.23
CA GLU A 118 -40.62 -43.19 -50.83
C GLU A 118 -39.19 -43.41 -51.34
N HIS A 119 -38.99 -43.20 -52.64
CA HIS A 119 -37.69 -43.32 -53.30
C HIS A 119 -37.52 -42.18 -54.32
N PHE A 120 -36.80 -41.13 -53.94
CA PHE A 120 -36.62 -39.93 -54.76
C PHE A 120 -35.25 -39.28 -54.59
N GLN A 121 -34.79 -38.64 -55.66
CA GLN A 121 -33.65 -37.72 -55.68
C GLN A 121 -34.17 -36.28 -55.85
N VAL A 122 -33.56 -35.30 -55.19
CA VAL A 122 -33.94 -33.89 -55.35
C VAL A 122 -32.96 -33.20 -56.31
N GLN A 123 -33.48 -32.68 -57.43
CA GLN A 123 -32.70 -31.96 -58.45
C GLN A 123 -33.02 -30.45 -58.39
N ASP A 124 -32.12 -29.61 -58.90
CA ASP A 124 -32.27 -28.14 -58.93
C ASP A 124 -32.72 -27.53 -57.59
N TYR A 125 -32.20 -28.05 -56.48
CA TYR A 125 -32.54 -27.75 -55.08
C TYR A 125 -33.98 -28.08 -54.63
N VAL A 126 -34.96 -28.19 -55.54
CA VAL A 126 -36.39 -28.24 -55.18
C VAL A 126 -37.26 -29.26 -55.92
N LEU A 127 -36.75 -29.97 -56.91
CA LEU A 127 -37.54 -30.84 -57.77
C LEU A 127 -37.37 -32.32 -57.38
N PRO A 128 -38.37 -33.00 -56.80
CA PRO A 128 -38.27 -34.44 -56.53
C PRO A 128 -38.41 -35.25 -57.83
N HIS A 129 -37.47 -36.13 -58.11
CA HIS A 129 -37.50 -37.09 -59.21
C HIS A 129 -37.46 -38.51 -58.63
N ARG A 130 -38.26 -39.44 -59.18
CA ARG A 130 -38.25 -40.84 -58.73
C ARG A 130 -36.84 -41.43 -58.87
N ALA A 131 -36.39 -42.12 -57.82
CA ALA A 131 -35.19 -42.95 -57.83
C ALA A 131 -35.58 -44.44 -57.91
N ASP A 132 -34.63 -45.29 -58.28
CA ASP A 132 -34.82 -46.73 -58.16
C ASP A 132 -34.82 -47.15 -56.67
N PRO A 133 -35.67 -48.11 -56.25
CA PRO A 133 -35.71 -48.57 -54.87
C PRO A 133 -34.38 -49.14 -54.36
N VAL A 134 -33.96 -48.67 -53.19
CA VAL A 134 -32.81 -49.20 -52.43
C VAL A 134 -33.29 -49.47 -51.00
N ASP A 135 -32.92 -50.62 -50.46
CA ASP A 135 -33.18 -50.99 -49.07
C ASP A 135 -32.20 -50.24 -48.14
N PRO A 136 -32.68 -49.47 -47.13
CA PRO A 136 -31.81 -48.85 -46.13
C PRO A 136 -30.88 -49.83 -45.39
N GLY A 137 -31.30 -51.08 -45.28
CA GLY A 137 -30.61 -52.16 -44.57
C GLY A 137 -31.34 -52.56 -43.28
N ALA A 138 -31.12 -53.80 -42.85
CA ALA A 138 -31.79 -54.38 -41.68
C ALA A 138 -31.60 -53.52 -40.42
N GLY A 139 -32.72 -53.07 -39.84
CA GLY A 139 -32.74 -52.22 -38.64
C GLY A 139 -32.68 -50.72 -38.90
N TRP A 140 -32.77 -50.27 -40.15
CA TRP A 140 -32.87 -48.85 -40.54
C TRP A 140 -34.18 -48.59 -41.31
N SER A 141 -34.78 -47.42 -41.13
CA SER A 141 -36.03 -47.04 -41.83
C SER A 141 -35.78 -46.08 -42.99
N THR A 142 -34.71 -45.29 -42.90
CA THR A 142 -34.35 -44.25 -43.86
C THR A 142 -32.87 -44.36 -44.24
N LEU A 143 -32.59 -44.28 -45.53
CA LEU A 143 -31.25 -44.10 -46.10
C LEU A 143 -31.25 -42.85 -46.98
N GLN A 144 -30.33 -41.94 -46.69
CA GLN A 144 -30.04 -40.77 -47.51
C GLN A 144 -28.65 -40.95 -48.14
N ILE A 145 -28.52 -40.66 -49.43
CA ILE A 145 -27.27 -40.80 -50.20
C ILE A 145 -26.91 -39.44 -50.79
N LEU A 146 -25.70 -38.97 -50.50
CA LEU A 146 -25.17 -37.67 -50.90
C LEU A 146 -23.90 -37.86 -51.75
N PRO A 147 -24.01 -38.04 -53.07
CA PRO A 147 -22.86 -38.16 -53.97
C PRO A 147 -21.99 -36.89 -53.97
N PHE A 148 -20.66 -37.04 -54.07
CA PHE A 148 -19.75 -35.90 -54.22
C PHE A 148 -19.64 -35.48 -55.69
N ASP A 149 -20.78 -35.02 -56.24
CA ASP A 149 -20.96 -34.67 -57.66
C ASP A 149 -20.97 -33.15 -57.93
N ARG A 150 -20.59 -32.32 -56.93
CA ARG A 150 -20.27 -30.90 -57.12
C ARG A 150 -19.01 -30.73 -57.99
N SER A 151 -18.97 -29.68 -58.81
CA SER A 151 -17.82 -29.39 -59.69
C SER A 151 -16.78 -28.42 -59.09
N ASP A 152 -17.09 -27.80 -57.96
CA ASP A 152 -16.26 -26.82 -57.23
C ASP A 152 -15.63 -27.39 -55.94
N VAL A 153 -15.84 -28.67 -55.66
CA VAL A 153 -15.24 -29.41 -54.53
C VAL A 153 -14.83 -30.78 -55.05
N THR A 154 -13.59 -31.23 -54.81
CA THR A 154 -13.22 -32.61 -55.20
C THR A 154 -13.78 -33.62 -54.19
N PRO A 155 -14.02 -34.88 -54.60
CA PRO A 155 -14.43 -35.93 -53.65
C PRO A 155 -13.44 -36.11 -52.49
N GLN A 156 -12.14 -35.91 -52.72
CA GLN A 156 -11.13 -35.94 -51.65
C GLN A 156 -11.31 -34.78 -50.67
N ASP A 157 -11.50 -33.54 -51.17
CA ASP A 157 -11.76 -32.38 -50.31
C ASP A 157 -13.03 -32.57 -49.46
N ALA A 158 -14.07 -33.20 -50.04
CA ALA A 158 -15.32 -33.53 -49.35
C ALA A 158 -15.08 -34.57 -48.24
N VAL A 159 -14.40 -35.68 -48.53
CA VAL A 159 -14.01 -36.70 -47.55
C VAL A 159 -13.17 -36.08 -46.42
N ASP A 160 -12.15 -35.30 -46.76
CA ASP A 160 -11.25 -34.71 -45.77
C ASP A 160 -11.96 -33.68 -44.87
N GLN A 161 -12.93 -32.93 -45.39
CA GLN A 161 -13.74 -31.99 -44.60
C GLN A 161 -14.74 -32.72 -43.71
N ILE A 162 -15.52 -33.65 -44.27
CA ILE A 162 -16.55 -34.39 -43.54
C ILE A 162 -15.93 -35.30 -42.46
N SER A 163 -14.85 -36.00 -42.77
CA SER A 163 -14.12 -36.84 -41.81
C SER A 163 -13.61 -36.03 -40.62
N ARG A 164 -12.97 -34.87 -40.86
CA ARG A 164 -12.52 -33.96 -39.79
C ARG A 164 -13.67 -33.36 -38.98
N ARG A 165 -14.89 -33.24 -39.52
CA ARG A 165 -16.06 -32.79 -38.75
C ARG A 165 -16.65 -33.90 -37.89
N LEU A 166 -16.77 -35.13 -38.43
CA LEU A 166 -17.24 -36.31 -37.70
C LEU A 166 -16.32 -36.62 -36.50
N GLN A 167 -14.99 -36.59 -36.71
CA GLN A 167 -13.97 -36.72 -35.66
C GLN A 167 -13.99 -35.60 -34.59
N ARG A 168 -14.82 -34.57 -34.76
CA ARG A 168 -14.99 -33.44 -33.83
C ARG A 168 -16.42 -33.35 -33.29
N LEU A 169 -17.20 -34.42 -33.38
CA LEU A 169 -18.46 -34.56 -32.65
C LEU A 169 -18.14 -35.06 -31.24
N SER A 170 -18.26 -34.18 -30.24
CA SER A 170 -18.16 -34.56 -28.83
C SER A 170 -19.43 -35.30 -28.39
N GLY A 171 -19.36 -36.09 -27.30
CA GLY A 171 -20.52 -36.77 -26.72
C GLY A 171 -21.69 -35.82 -26.46
N ARG A 172 -21.37 -34.59 -26.02
CA ARG A 172 -22.31 -33.48 -25.80
C ARG A 172 -23.20 -33.13 -27.00
N THR A 173 -22.80 -33.48 -28.22
CA THR A 173 -23.60 -33.30 -29.45
C THR A 173 -25.00 -33.89 -29.34
N ILE A 174 -25.18 -34.97 -28.55
CA ILE A 174 -26.47 -35.65 -28.39
C ILE A 174 -27.09 -35.51 -27.00
N LEU A 175 -26.43 -34.82 -26.04
CA LEU A 175 -26.83 -34.67 -24.63
C LEU A 175 -28.32 -34.32 -24.45
N PHE A 176 -28.77 -33.28 -25.15
CA PHE A 176 -30.11 -32.71 -25.09
C PHE A 176 -31.10 -33.32 -26.10
N LEU A 177 -30.68 -34.27 -26.94
CA LEU A 177 -31.56 -34.89 -27.93
C LEU A 177 -32.43 -35.95 -27.26
N SER A 178 -33.74 -35.73 -27.25
CA SER A 178 -34.67 -36.50 -26.40
C SER A 178 -34.83 -37.97 -26.80
N ASN A 179 -34.73 -38.27 -28.10
CA ASN A 179 -34.97 -39.62 -28.65
C ASN A 179 -33.67 -40.37 -28.98
N LEU A 180 -32.63 -39.64 -29.42
CA LEU A 180 -31.38 -40.24 -29.88
C LEU A 180 -30.58 -40.83 -28.70
N THR A 181 -30.23 -42.11 -28.82
CA THR A 181 -29.42 -42.89 -27.85
C THR A 181 -28.10 -43.38 -28.43
N GLU A 182 -27.96 -43.41 -29.76
CA GLU A 182 -26.73 -43.86 -30.44
C GLU A 182 -26.44 -43.04 -31.70
N LEU A 183 -25.18 -42.64 -31.87
CA LEU A 183 -24.65 -42.00 -33.07
C LEU A 183 -23.35 -42.70 -33.49
N GLN A 184 -23.35 -43.37 -34.64
CA GLN A 184 -22.18 -44.04 -35.23
C GLN A 184 -21.62 -43.28 -36.43
N TRP A 185 -20.31 -43.36 -36.69
CA TRP A 185 -19.76 -43.00 -38.00
C TRP A 185 -18.59 -43.88 -38.44
N PHE A 186 -18.43 -44.02 -39.76
CA PHE A 186 -17.39 -44.80 -40.42
C PHE A 186 -16.78 -43.94 -41.54
N ALA A 187 -15.46 -43.74 -41.50
CA ALA A 187 -14.72 -42.98 -42.52
C ALA A 187 -13.55 -43.79 -43.12
N PRO A 188 -13.05 -43.40 -44.31
CA PRO A 188 -11.93 -44.08 -44.97
C PRO A 188 -10.68 -44.14 -44.09
N GLY A 189 -9.86 -45.17 -44.26
CA GLY A 189 -8.65 -45.38 -43.44
C GLY A 189 -8.86 -46.12 -42.11
N GLY A 190 -10.09 -46.59 -41.82
CA GLY A 190 -10.41 -47.28 -40.57
C GLY A 190 -10.82 -46.36 -39.43
N LEU A 191 -11.14 -45.10 -39.74
CA LEU A 191 -11.51 -44.07 -38.79
C LEU A 191 -13.02 -44.15 -38.52
N SER A 192 -13.41 -45.02 -37.59
CA SER A 192 -14.81 -45.22 -37.18
C SER A 192 -14.96 -45.10 -35.67
N ASP A 193 -16.06 -44.51 -35.23
CA ASP A 193 -16.34 -44.29 -33.81
C ASP A 193 -17.85 -44.21 -33.55
N HIS A 194 -18.24 -44.13 -32.28
CA HIS A 194 -19.62 -43.98 -31.83
C HIS A 194 -19.74 -43.14 -30.55
N ILE A 195 -20.94 -42.61 -30.34
CA ILE A 195 -21.39 -41.99 -29.10
C ILE A 195 -22.66 -42.74 -28.64
N LEU A 196 -22.67 -43.19 -27.40
CA LEU A 196 -23.84 -43.74 -26.72
C LEU A 196 -24.35 -42.74 -25.68
N ARG A 197 -25.68 -42.69 -25.51
CA ARG A 197 -26.36 -41.84 -24.54
C ARG A 197 -27.40 -42.66 -23.76
N GLU A 198 -27.14 -42.84 -22.47
CA GLU A 198 -28.12 -43.37 -21.52
C GLU A 198 -28.81 -42.22 -20.76
N THR A 199 -30.02 -42.45 -20.27
CA THR A 199 -30.76 -41.44 -19.47
C THR A 199 -31.63 -42.12 -18.43
N ARG A 200 -31.55 -41.65 -17.19
CA ARG A 200 -32.35 -42.09 -16.05
C ARG A 200 -32.95 -40.89 -15.31
N THR A 201 -34.20 -40.97 -14.88
CA THR A 201 -34.80 -39.94 -14.02
C THR A 201 -34.18 -40.02 -12.63
N ASP A 202 -33.74 -38.88 -12.09
CA ASP A 202 -33.15 -38.77 -10.75
C ASP A 202 -33.85 -37.61 -10.00
N ARG A 203 -34.88 -37.97 -9.25
CA ARG A 203 -35.84 -37.05 -8.60
C ARG A 203 -36.49 -36.07 -9.60
N GLU A 204 -36.05 -34.82 -9.58
CA GLU A 204 -36.54 -33.70 -10.39
C GLU A 204 -35.61 -33.42 -11.60
N ALA A 205 -34.51 -34.16 -11.73
CA ALA A 205 -33.58 -34.10 -12.85
C ALA A 205 -33.67 -35.34 -13.75
N ARG A 206 -33.07 -35.22 -14.94
CA ARG A 206 -32.63 -36.35 -15.78
C ARG A 206 -31.12 -36.46 -15.66
N ARG A 207 -30.63 -37.59 -15.15
CA ARG A 207 -29.21 -37.93 -15.20
C ARG A 207 -28.89 -38.58 -16.53
N VAL A 208 -28.02 -37.96 -17.30
CA VAL A 208 -27.61 -38.40 -18.65
C VAL A 208 -26.16 -38.83 -18.59
N SER A 209 -25.87 -40.01 -19.13
CA SER A 209 -24.51 -40.56 -19.20
C SER A 209 -24.13 -40.70 -20.67
N LEU A 210 -22.97 -40.16 -21.04
CA LEU A 210 -22.46 -40.14 -22.40
C LEU A 210 -21.17 -40.94 -22.47
N LEU A 211 -21.08 -41.89 -23.39
CA LEU A 211 -19.88 -42.69 -23.66
C LEU A 211 -19.43 -42.43 -25.10
N ALA A 212 -18.15 -42.16 -25.29
CA ALA A 212 -17.56 -41.96 -26.62
C ALA A 212 -16.18 -42.63 -26.75
N GLY A 213 -15.81 -43.00 -27.98
CA GLY A 213 -14.61 -43.78 -28.29
C GLY A 213 -14.94 -45.26 -28.50
N ALA A 214 -14.23 -45.91 -29.42
CA ALA A 214 -14.44 -47.33 -29.78
C ALA A 214 -14.23 -48.31 -28.60
N ASP A 215 -13.38 -47.94 -27.63
CA ASP A 215 -13.11 -48.68 -26.39
C ASP A 215 -13.69 -47.97 -25.14
N SER A 216 -14.62 -47.01 -25.32
CA SER A 216 -15.25 -46.19 -24.26
C SER A 216 -14.27 -45.41 -23.38
N GLU A 217 -13.22 -44.82 -23.97
CA GLU A 217 -12.17 -44.08 -23.25
C GLU A 217 -12.63 -42.76 -22.60
N SER A 218 -13.83 -42.26 -22.95
CA SER A 218 -14.41 -41.07 -22.32
C SER A 218 -15.87 -41.29 -21.87
N GLU A 219 -16.11 -41.01 -20.58
CA GLU A 219 -17.43 -41.02 -19.93
C GLU A 219 -17.72 -39.62 -19.37
N GLU A 220 -18.86 -39.02 -19.72
CA GLU A 220 -19.37 -37.79 -19.10
C GLU A 220 -20.74 -38.06 -18.44
N GLU A 221 -20.89 -37.86 -17.12
CA GLU A 221 -22.19 -37.83 -16.44
C GLU A 221 -22.70 -36.38 -16.28
N TRP A 222 -23.99 -36.15 -16.46
CA TRP A 222 -24.65 -34.84 -16.37
C TRP A 222 -25.97 -34.91 -15.61
N LEU A 223 -26.26 -33.92 -14.77
CA LEU A 223 -27.61 -33.66 -14.23
C LEU A 223 -28.29 -32.56 -15.05
N VAL A 224 -29.33 -32.94 -15.80
CA VAL A 224 -30.13 -32.06 -16.65
C VAL A 224 -31.45 -31.74 -15.96
N PHE A 225 -31.72 -30.45 -15.73
CA PHE A 225 -33.00 -29.93 -15.25
C PHE A 225 -33.72 -29.26 -16.42
N ASP A 226 -35.06 -29.35 -16.49
CA ASP A 226 -35.84 -28.71 -17.55
C ASP A 226 -37.09 -27.98 -17.06
N ARG A 227 -37.49 -26.98 -17.85
CA ARG A 227 -38.72 -26.22 -17.69
C ARG A 227 -39.44 -26.14 -19.02
N GLN A 228 -40.72 -26.53 -19.03
CA GLN A 228 -41.60 -26.38 -20.18
C GLN A 228 -41.91 -24.89 -20.44
N VAL A 229 -41.79 -24.46 -21.70
CA VAL A 229 -41.94 -23.06 -22.13
C VAL A 229 -42.90 -22.94 -23.31
N HIS A 230 -43.79 -21.95 -23.24
CA HIS A 230 -44.67 -21.59 -24.36
C HIS A 230 -43.89 -20.78 -25.40
N LEU A 231 -44.07 -21.10 -26.68
CA LEU A 231 -43.38 -20.42 -27.79
C LEU A 231 -44.30 -19.38 -28.45
N ALA A 232 -45.39 -19.83 -29.08
CA ALA A 232 -46.49 -18.99 -29.57
C ALA A 232 -47.81 -19.81 -29.61
N ASP A 233 -48.95 -19.14 -29.79
CA ASP A 233 -50.25 -19.80 -29.91
C ASP A 233 -50.29 -20.75 -31.12
N GLY A 234 -50.53 -22.04 -30.86
CA GLY A 234 -50.57 -23.08 -31.89
C GLY A 234 -49.22 -23.65 -32.31
N ILE A 235 -48.14 -23.32 -31.59
CA ILE A 235 -46.86 -24.05 -31.62
C ILE A 235 -46.82 -24.96 -30.39
N ASP A 236 -46.33 -26.20 -30.54
CA ASP A 236 -46.12 -27.11 -29.41
C ASP A 236 -45.16 -26.50 -28.36
N PRO A 237 -45.36 -26.77 -27.06
CA PRO A 237 -44.46 -26.26 -26.01
C PRO A 237 -43.05 -26.84 -26.18
N GLY A 238 -42.05 -25.97 -26.03
CA GLY A 238 -40.65 -26.37 -25.93
C GLY A 238 -40.24 -26.60 -24.48
N ALA A 239 -38.97 -26.93 -24.27
CA ALA A 239 -38.33 -26.89 -22.96
C ALA A 239 -37.06 -26.03 -23.03
N VAL A 240 -36.75 -25.29 -21.97
CA VAL A 240 -35.37 -24.84 -21.70
C VAL A 240 -34.74 -25.83 -20.73
N GLU A 241 -33.46 -26.15 -20.94
CA GLU A 241 -32.73 -27.13 -20.14
C GLU A 241 -31.42 -26.55 -19.62
N VAL A 242 -31.02 -26.90 -18.40
CA VAL A 242 -29.70 -26.59 -17.84
C VAL A 242 -29.04 -27.88 -17.37
N ALA A 243 -27.77 -28.09 -17.74
CA ALA A 243 -27.04 -29.32 -17.45
C ALA A 243 -25.73 -29.05 -16.70
N PHE A 244 -25.62 -29.61 -15.51
CA PHE A 244 -24.43 -29.55 -14.65
C PHE A 244 -23.62 -30.84 -14.78
N ALA A 245 -22.30 -30.74 -14.95
CA ALA A 245 -21.42 -31.91 -15.05
C ALA A 245 -21.25 -32.58 -13.68
N LEU A 246 -21.38 -33.91 -13.64
CA LEU A 246 -21.07 -34.74 -12.49
C LEU A 246 -19.67 -35.35 -12.61
N THR A 247 -18.93 -35.31 -11.52
CA THR A 247 -17.63 -35.97 -11.33
C THR A 247 -17.62 -36.76 -10.03
N ARG A 248 -16.53 -37.48 -9.76
CA ARG A 248 -16.31 -38.22 -8.51
C ARG A 248 -15.00 -37.79 -7.86
N ASP A 249 -14.99 -37.67 -6.54
CA ASP A 249 -13.76 -37.43 -5.77
C ASP A 249 -12.91 -38.70 -5.62
N ASP A 250 -11.72 -38.58 -5.02
CA ASP A 250 -10.82 -39.70 -4.70
C ASP A 250 -11.46 -40.81 -3.83
N ARG A 251 -12.64 -40.56 -3.26
CA ARG A 251 -13.40 -41.46 -2.38
C ARG A 251 -14.65 -42.02 -3.07
N GLY A 252 -14.89 -41.65 -4.34
CA GLY A 252 -16.05 -42.05 -5.13
C GLY A 252 -17.33 -41.26 -4.86
N ALA A 253 -17.28 -40.23 -4.01
CA ALA A 253 -18.42 -39.36 -3.72
C ALA A 253 -18.72 -38.45 -4.93
N GLU A 254 -20.00 -38.23 -5.19
CA GLU A 254 -20.45 -37.48 -6.37
C GLU A 254 -20.37 -35.98 -6.12
N LEU A 255 -19.75 -35.26 -7.05
CA LEU A 255 -19.57 -33.80 -7.02
C LEU A 255 -20.13 -33.19 -8.30
N ILE A 256 -20.56 -31.94 -8.21
CA ILE A 256 -20.74 -31.09 -9.39
C ILE A 256 -19.53 -30.16 -9.50
N THR A 257 -18.98 -30.07 -10.70
CA THR A 257 -17.79 -29.26 -11.02
C THR A 257 -18.05 -28.40 -12.26
N PRO A 258 -17.39 -27.23 -12.40
CA PRO A 258 -17.47 -26.43 -13.62
C PRO A 258 -17.08 -27.24 -14.86
N ALA A 259 -17.90 -27.13 -15.91
CA ALA A 259 -17.61 -27.69 -17.22
C ALA A 259 -16.96 -26.64 -18.15
N ASP A 260 -15.96 -27.08 -18.93
CA ASP A 260 -15.37 -26.31 -20.03
C ASP A 260 -16.30 -26.25 -21.26
N ASP A 261 -15.96 -25.39 -22.23
CA ASP A 261 -16.64 -25.24 -23.53
C ASP A 261 -18.17 -25.06 -23.43
N THR A 262 -18.62 -24.24 -22.48
CA THR A 262 -20.03 -23.93 -22.23
C THR A 262 -20.61 -22.95 -23.25
N GLN A 263 -20.94 -23.52 -24.41
CA GLN A 263 -21.66 -22.86 -25.49
C GLN A 263 -23.17 -22.98 -25.30
N LEU A 264 -23.91 -21.94 -25.67
CA LEU A 264 -25.37 -21.93 -25.70
C LEU A 264 -25.88 -22.87 -26.79
N VAL A 265 -26.74 -23.82 -26.42
CA VAL A 265 -27.28 -24.86 -27.30
C VAL A 265 -28.67 -24.44 -27.82
N ALA A 266 -28.79 -24.31 -29.14
CA ALA A 266 -30.07 -24.12 -29.83
C ALA A 266 -30.36 -25.39 -30.64
N PHE A 267 -30.83 -26.44 -29.94
CA PHE A 267 -30.75 -27.87 -30.33
C PHE A 267 -29.32 -28.42 -30.48
N PHE A 268 -28.41 -27.66 -31.10
CA PHE A 268 -26.98 -27.96 -31.19
C PHE A 268 -26.13 -26.77 -30.68
N PRO A 269 -24.85 -26.98 -30.30
CA PRO A 269 -23.98 -25.90 -29.83
C PRO A 269 -23.79 -24.77 -30.85
N THR A 270 -23.97 -23.53 -30.40
CA THR A 270 -23.70 -22.31 -31.17
C THR A 270 -22.35 -21.69 -30.74
N ARG A 271 -21.77 -20.77 -31.50
CA ARG A 271 -20.55 -20.02 -31.12
C ARG A 271 -20.79 -19.00 -29.98
N ARG A 272 -21.88 -19.12 -29.22
CA ARG A 272 -22.23 -18.19 -28.15
C ARG A 272 -21.77 -18.75 -26.80
N GLU A 273 -20.63 -18.28 -26.33
CA GLU A 273 -20.18 -18.51 -24.94
C GLU A 273 -21.24 -18.04 -23.94
N THR A 274 -21.46 -18.82 -22.87
CA THR A 274 -22.39 -18.48 -21.79
C THR A 274 -21.71 -17.84 -20.57
N HIS A 275 -20.41 -18.09 -20.40
CA HIS A 275 -19.61 -17.70 -19.22
C HIS A 275 -20.16 -18.23 -17.88
N VAL A 276 -20.78 -19.41 -17.91
CA VAL A 276 -21.12 -20.23 -16.73
C VAL A 276 -20.48 -21.61 -16.86
N GLY A 277 -20.25 -22.32 -15.75
CA GLY A 277 -19.70 -23.68 -15.73
C GLY A 277 -20.73 -24.79 -15.93
N PHE A 278 -21.88 -24.49 -16.55
CA PHE A 278 -22.94 -25.45 -16.90
C PHE A 278 -23.46 -25.18 -18.31
N LEU A 279 -24.02 -26.20 -18.97
CA LEU A 279 -24.58 -26.05 -20.31
C LEU A 279 -26.01 -25.50 -20.25
N ILE A 280 -26.35 -24.60 -21.17
CA ILE A 280 -27.69 -24.02 -21.31
C ILE A 280 -28.22 -24.41 -22.68
N GLN A 281 -29.44 -24.96 -22.72
CA GLN A 281 -30.17 -25.30 -23.93
C GLN A 281 -31.53 -24.56 -23.95
N GLY A 282 -32.03 -24.30 -25.16
CA GLY A 282 -33.43 -23.92 -25.36
C GLY A 282 -33.80 -23.78 -26.84
N PRO A 283 -35.10 -23.58 -27.14
CA PRO A 283 -35.62 -23.28 -28.48
C PRO A 283 -35.32 -21.82 -28.89
N PHE A 284 -34.07 -21.39 -28.72
CA PHE A 284 -33.60 -20.05 -29.05
C PHE A 284 -33.62 -19.82 -30.57
N VAL A 285 -34.04 -18.61 -30.97
CA VAL A 285 -34.00 -18.16 -32.36
C VAL A 285 -32.55 -17.87 -32.76
N PRO A 286 -31.99 -18.62 -33.75
CA PRO A 286 -30.61 -18.46 -34.17
C PRO A 286 -30.41 -17.31 -35.17
N THR A 287 -29.15 -17.01 -35.50
CA THR A 287 -28.77 -16.23 -36.68
C THR A 287 -29.11 -16.95 -37.98
N ALA A 288 -29.13 -16.24 -39.11
CA ALA A 288 -29.36 -16.84 -40.43
C ALA A 288 -28.32 -17.92 -40.79
N ALA A 289 -27.07 -17.77 -40.30
CA ALA A 289 -25.99 -18.74 -40.46
C ALA A 289 -25.98 -19.86 -39.40
N ARG A 290 -26.96 -19.86 -38.49
CA ARG A 290 -27.14 -20.79 -37.36
C ARG A 290 -25.99 -20.88 -36.34
N ASP A 291 -25.01 -20.00 -36.44
CA ASP A 291 -23.79 -20.02 -35.62
C ASP A 291 -23.87 -19.19 -34.33
N ASN A 292 -24.93 -18.41 -34.10
CA ASN A 292 -25.17 -17.67 -32.87
C ASN A 292 -26.69 -17.52 -32.63
N VAL A 293 -27.09 -16.85 -31.55
CA VAL A 293 -28.49 -16.50 -31.24
C VAL A 293 -28.76 -15.00 -31.41
N ARG A 294 -30.04 -14.64 -31.58
CA ARG A 294 -30.49 -13.26 -31.76
C ARG A 294 -30.74 -12.53 -30.43
N ASP A 295 -29.86 -11.60 -30.06
CA ASP A 295 -29.98 -10.72 -28.87
C ASP A 295 -31.15 -9.71 -28.97
N ASP A 296 -31.62 -9.42 -30.18
CA ASP A 296 -32.74 -8.51 -30.44
C ASP A 296 -34.11 -9.19 -30.27
N HIS A 297 -34.17 -10.53 -30.29
CA HIS A 297 -35.43 -11.26 -30.37
C HIS A 297 -36.23 -11.27 -29.05
N PRO A 298 -37.54 -10.92 -29.06
CA PRO A 298 -38.38 -10.96 -27.85
C PRO A 298 -38.44 -12.35 -27.21
N LEU A 299 -38.62 -13.40 -28.02
CA LEU A 299 -38.64 -14.80 -27.54
C LEU A 299 -37.33 -15.18 -26.81
N ASN A 300 -36.15 -14.86 -27.36
CA ASN A 300 -34.88 -15.20 -26.73
C ASN A 300 -34.71 -14.53 -25.35
N ARG A 301 -35.18 -13.28 -25.21
CA ARG A 301 -35.16 -12.57 -23.93
C ARG A 301 -36.12 -13.18 -22.90
N ARG A 302 -37.26 -13.72 -23.34
CA ARG A 302 -38.18 -14.51 -22.49
C ARG A 302 -37.52 -15.82 -22.07
N LEU A 303 -36.99 -16.59 -23.01
CA LEU A 303 -36.32 -17.87 -22.75
C LEU A 303 -35.13 -17.74 -21.80
N VAL A 304 -34.38 -16.63 -21.83
CA VAL A 304 -33.32 -16.39 -20.82
C VAL A 304 -33.89 -16.12 -19.43
N ALA A 305 -35.04 -15.46 -19.29
CA ALA A 305 -35.70 -15.31 -17.99
C ALA A 305 -36.23 -16.67 -17.47
N ASP A 306 -36.71 -17.53 -18.37
CA ASP A 306 -37.08 -18.91 -18.04
C ASP A 306 -35.87 -19.75 -17.60
N VAL A 307 -34.74 -19.66 -18.31
CA VAL A 307 -33.46 -20.27 -17.90
C VAL A 307 -32.97 -19.73 -16.56
N ALA A 308 -33.05 -18.41 -16.34
CA ALA A 308 -32.61 -17.78 -15.10
C ALA A 308 -33.38 -18.30 -13.88
N ALA A 309 -34.70 -18.44 -14.00
CA ALA A 309 -35.54 -18.99 -12.95
C ALA A 309 -35.36 -20.52 -12.79
N LEU A 310 -35.19 -21.26 -13.89
CA LEU A 310 -34.84 -22.70 -13.86
C LEU A 310 -33.47 -22.94 -13.18
N THR A 311 -32.48 -22.06 -13.36
CA THR A 311 -31.18 -22.19 -12.66
C THR A 311 -31.36 -22.05 -11.15
N VAL A 312 -32.25 -21.17 -10.67
CA VAL A 312 -32.53 -21.05 -9.23
C VAL A 312 -33.26 -22.28 -8.70
N GLU A 313 -34.25 -22.81 -9.43
CA GLU A 313 -34.94 -24.07 -9.08
C GLU A 313 -33.97 -25.27 -9.08
N ALA A 314 -33.05 -25.33 -10.04
CA ALA A 314 -32.01 -26.36 -10.09
C ALA A 314 -31.07 -26.29 -8.88
N LEU A 315 -30.69 -25.09 -8.40
CA LEU A 315 -29.89 -24.94 -7.18
C LEU A 315 -30.63 -25.44 -5.92
N GLU A 316 -31.95 -25.23 -5.86
CA GLU A 316 -32.79 -25.75 -4.78
C GLU A 316 -32.91 -27.28 -4.85
N ALA A 317 -33.08 -27.86 -6.04
CA ALA A 317 -33.07 -29.32 -6.21
C ALA A 317 -31.70 -29.95 -5.91
N ILE A 318 -30.60 -29.35 -6.36
CA ILE A 318 -29.20 -29.76 -6.09
C ILE A 318 -28.90 -29.73 -4.58
N LYS A 319 -29.46 -28.77 -3.85
CA LYS A 319 -29.39 -28.70 -2.38
C LYS A 319 -30.09 -29.90 -1.73
N GLU A 320 -31.33 -30.20 -2.11
CA GLU A 320 -32.10 -31.32 -1.55
C GLU A 320 -31.51 -32.68 -1.99
N MET A 321 -30.76 -32.74 -3.10
CA MET A 321 -29.92 -33.87 -3.47
C MET A 321 -28.67 -34.04 -2.58
N GLY A 322 -28.27 -33.01 -1.82
CA GLY A 322 -27.06 -32.99 -1.00
C GLY A 322 -25.77 -32.64 -1.78
N LEU A 323 -25.92 -32.12 -3.00
CA LEU A 323 -24.82 -31.87 -3.95
C LEU A 323 -24.37 -30.39 -4.02
N LEU A 324 -25.02 -29.48 -3.26
CA LEU A 324 -24.73 -28.03 -3.27
C LEU A 324 -23.42 -27.69 -2.55
N ALA A 325 -22.30 -28.01 -3.18
CA ALA A 325 -20.94 -27.72 -2.71
C ALA A 325 -20.35 -26.47 -3.38
N VAL A 326 -19.12 -26.10 -2.99
CA VAL A 326 -18.38 -24.98 -3.58
C VAL A 326 -18.25 -25.09 -5.10
N GLY A 327 -18.03 -26.30 -5.63
CA GLY A 327 -17.96 -26.55 -7.08
C GLY A 327 -19.24 -26.19 -7.85
N VAL A 328 -20.42 -26.30 -7.22
CA VAL A 328 -21.68 -25.79 -7.80
C VAL A 328 -21.66 -24.28 -7.88
N LEU A 329 -21.23 -23.60 -6.81
CA LEU A 329 -21.14 -22.13 -6.78
C LEU A 329 -20.11 -21.61 -7.80
N GLU A 330 -19.07 -22.37 -8.10
CA GLU A 330 -18.09 -22.05 -9.14
C GLU A 330 -18.62 -22.28 -10.57
N THR A 331 -19.77 -22.96 -10.75
CA THR A 331 -20.45 -23.03 -12.06
C THR A 331 -21.29 -21.79 -12.37
N LEU A 332 -21.51 -20.89 -11.41
CA LEU A 332 -22.46 -19.79 -11.54
C LEU A 332 -21.95 -18.64 -12.45
N PRO A 333 -22.83 -17.69 -12.86
CA PRO A 333 -22.43 -16.47 -13.56
C PRO A 333 -21.65 -15.52 -12.64
N LEU A 334 -20.38 -15.83 -12.36
CA LEU A 334 -19.55 -15.11 -11.37
C LEU A 334 -18.83 -13.88 -11.96
N GLU A 335 -18.44 -13.91 -13.24
CA GLU A 335 -17.70 -12.81 -13.86
C GLU A 335 -18.61 -11.61 -14.21
N THR A 336 -18.78 -10.65 -13.30
CA THR A 336 -19.62 -9.44 -13.51
C THR A 336 -19.34 -8.70 -14.84
N ALA A 337 -18.08 -8.68 -15.29
CA ALA A 337 -17.68 -8.06 -16.57
C ALA A 337 -18.35 -8.72 -17.80
N LYS A 338 -18.63 -10.02 -17.72
CA LYS A 338 -19.23 -10.84 -18.79
C LYS A 338 -20.75 -10.72 -18.84
N PHE A 339 -21.39 -10.14 -17.82
CA PHE A 339 -22.84 -9.98 -17.69
C PHE A 339 -23.22 -8.49 -17.56
N SER A 340 -22.76 -7.68 -18.51
CA SER A 340 -23.12 -6.26 -18.58
C SER A 340 -24.61 -6.06 -18.91
N PRO A 341 -25.23 -4.91 -18.55
CA PRO A 341 -26.68 -4.68 -18.74
C PRO A 341 -27.21 -4.70 -20.19
N LYS A 342 -26.36 -4.91 -21.20
CA LYS A 342 -26.75 -4.99 -22.62
C LYS A 342 -26.68 -6.40 -23.20
N GLN A 343 -26.12 -7.37 -22.48
CA GLN A 343 -25.92 -8.74 -22.99
C GLN A 343 -27.15 -9.60 -22.72
N LEU A 344 -27.49 -10.47 -23.68
CA LEU A 344 -28.67 -11.35 -23.63
C LEU A 344 -28.79 -12.16 -22.32
N LEU A 345 -27.67 -12.69 -21.79
CA LEU A 345 -27.65 -13.51 -20.57
C LEU A 345 -27.68 -12.72 -19.25
N ARG A 346 -27.85 -11.39 -19.28
CA ARG A 346 -27.90 -10.55 -18.07
C ARG A 346 -28.90 -11.03 -17.00
N PRO A 347 -30.16 -11.44 -17.33
CA PRO A 347 -31.12 -11.87 -16.31
C PRO A 347 -30.69 -13.09 -15.49
N LEU A 348 -29.85 -13.97 -16.05
CA LEU A 348 -29.29 -15.12 -15.34
C LEU A 348 -28.33 -14.68 -14.22
N TYR A 349 -27.49 -13.68 -14.48
CA TYR A 349 -26.60 -13.09 -13.47
C TYR A 349 -27.37 -12.43 -12.33
N ASP A 350 -28.40 -11.64 -12.65
CA ASP A 350 -29.21 -10.95 -11.66
C ASP A 350 -30.00 -11.95 -10.79
N ALA A 351 -30.75 -12.88 -11.41
CA ALA A 351 -31.56 -13.85 -10.68
C ALA A 351 -30.75 -14.77 -9.75
N VAL A 352 -29.53 -15.15 -10.13
CA VAL A 352 -28.64 -15.94 -9.25
C VAL A 352 -28.12 -15.10 -8.08
N ARG A 353 -27.83 -13.81 -8.27
CA ARG A 353 -27.43 -12.93 -7.15
C ARG A 353 -28.57 -12.70 -6.18
N ASP A 354 -29.77 -12.42 -6.68
CA ASP A 354 -30.96 -12.23 -5.85
C ASP A 354 -31.26 -13.53 -5.08
N ALA A 355 -31.21 -14.69 -5.74
CA ALA A 355 -31.41 -15.99 -5.08
C ALA A 355 -30.37 -16.31 -4.00
N LEU A 356 -29.08 -16.06 -4.23
CA LEU A 356 -28.05 -16.24 -3.19
C LEU A 356 -28.16 -15.21 -2.05
N THR A 357 -28.79 -14.06 -2.30
CA THR A 357 -29.00 -13.02 -1.29
C THR A 357 -30.17 -13.34 -0.38
N ASP A 358 -31.28 -13.81 -0.95
CA ASP A 358 -32.58 -13.97 -0.28
C ASP A 358 -32.93 -15.42 0.13
N ARG A 359 -32.26 -16.44 -0.43
CA ARG A 359 -32.60 -17.86 -0.22
C ARG A 359 -31.49 -18.66 0.47
N PRO A 360 -31.83 -19.70 1.25
CA PRO A 360 -30.86 -20.57 1.91
C PRO A 360 -30.13 -21.50 0.93
N LEU A 361 -29.12 -20.95 0.24
CA LEU A 361 -28.35 -21.56 -0.85
C LEU A 361 -26.81 -21.46 -0.66
N LEU A 362 -26.31 -20.80 0.38
CA LEU A 362 -24.87 -20.74 0.66
C LEU A 362 -24.49 -21.76 1.75
N PRO A 363 -23.56 -22.71 1.48
CA PRO A 363 -23.19 -23.77 2.42
C PRO A 363 -22.31 -23.25 3.57
N THR A 364 -22.71 -23.56 4.80
CA THR A 364 -22.07 -23.07 6.02
C THR A 364 -21.10 -24.09 6.64
N ALA A 365 -20.25 -23.60 7.55
CA ALA A 365 -19.24 -24.38 8.26
C ALA A 365 -19.79 -25.56 9.08
N ASP A 366 -21.04 -25.47 9.51
CA ASP A 366 -21.80 -26.46 10.29
C ASP A 366 -22.70 -27.37 9.42
N GLY A 367 -22.61 -27.26 8.09
CA GLY A 367 -23.37 -28.10 7.15
C GLY A 367 -24.83 -27.69 6.92
N ARG A 368 -25.23 -26.49 7.38
CA ARG A 368 -26.50 -25.86 6.97
C ARG A 368 -26.36 -25.17 5.60
N TYR A 369 -27.48 -24.66 5.11
CA TYR A 369 -27.55 -23.72 4.00
C TYR A 369 -28.34 -22.50 4.47
N LEU A 370 -27.79 -21.30 4.26
CA LEU A 370 -28.36 -20.03 4.71
C LEU A 370 -28.23 -18.96 3.62
N ALA A 371 -28.93 -17.84 3.76
CA ALA A 371 -28.93 -16.71 2.82
C ALA A 371 -27.72 -15.79 3.04
N ALA A 372 -27.34 -14.96 2.06
CA ALA A 372 -26.16 -14.08 2.20
C ALA A 372 -26.24 -13.14 3.41
N THR A 373 -27.45 -12.71 3.77
CA THR A 373 -27.73 -11.89 4.97
C THR A 373 -27.32 -12.58 6.27
N GLU A 374 -27.48 -13.90 6.35
CA GLU A 374 -27.28 -14.77 7.52
C GLU A 374 -25.86 -15.38 7.59
N VAL A 375 -24.95 -15.10 6.65
CA VAL A 375 -23.63 -15.74 6.58
C VAL A 375 -22.48 -14.78 6.36
N ARG A 376 -21.28 -15.13 6.85
CA ARG A 376 -20.04 -14.35 6.64
C ARG A 376 -18.86 -15.23 6.27
N LEU A 377 -17.87 -14.64 5.62
CA LEU A 377 -16.54 -15.19 5.39
C LEU A 377 -15.57 -14.66 6.45
N ALA A 378 -14.77 -15.55 7.02
CA ALA A 378 -13.68 -15.18 7.91
C ALA A 378 -12.39 -15.00 7.10
N ARG A 379 -11.69 -13.88 7.29
CA ARG A 379 -10.34 -13.68 6.76
C ARG A 379 -9.30 -13.93 7.85
N GLY A 380 -8.47 -14.95 7.65
CA GLY A 380 -7.44 -15.38 8.60
C GLY A 380 -7.85 -16.61 9.42
N ALA A 381 -6.85 -17.25 10.04
CA ALA A 381 -7.04 -18.47 10.84
C ALA A 381 -7.66 -18.18 12.22
N GLY A 382 -8.30 -19.20 12.82
CA GLY A 382 -8.84 -19.17 14.19
C GLY A 382 -10.16 -18.41 14.36
N LEU A 383 -10.53 -17.52 13.43
CA LEU A 383 -11.72 -16.67 13.58
C LEU A 383 -13.04 -17.45 13.45
N ARG A 384 -13.06 -18.56 12.69
CA ARG A 384 -14.26 -19.42 12.51
C ARG A 384 -14.50 -20.30 13.73
N GLU A 385 -13.42 -20.60 14.44
CA GLU A 385 -13.37 -21.42 15.65
C GLU A 385 -13.66 -20.59 16.92
N LEU A 386 -13.37 -19.28 16.89
CA LEU A 386 -13.56 -18.35 18.01
C LEU A 386 -15.02 -17.88 18.18
N PHE A 387 -15.79 -17.66 17.11
CA PHE A 387 -17.17 -17.15 17.21
C PHE A 387 -18.20 -18.19 16.80
N SER A 388 -19.08 -18.57 17.74
CA SER A 388 -20.32 -19.31 17.43
C SER A 388 -21.33 -18.44 16.66
N PRO A 389 -22.32 -19.04 15.96
CA PRO A 389 -23.27 -18.26 15.16
C PRO A 389 -24.11 -17.25 15.95
N VAL A 390 -24.40 -17.54 17.22
CA VAL A 390 -25.10 -16.61 18.13
C VAL A 390 -24.20 -15.42 18.47
N GLN A 391 -22.95 -15.67 18.89
CA GLN A 391 -21.99 -14.62 19.21
C GLN A 391 -21.65 -13.75 17.99
N LEU A 392 -21.61 -14.33 16.79
CA LEU A 392 -21.38 -13.57 15.56
C LEU A 392 -22.60 -12.70 15.20
N GLY A 393 -23.82 -13.18 15.43
CA GLY A 393 -25.04 -12.37 15.32
C GLY A 393 -25.04 -11.19 16.29
N GLU A 394 -24.74 -11.44 17.57
CA GLU A 394 -24.61 -10.39 18.60
C GLU A 394 -23.52 -9.36 18.29
N LEU A 395 -22.36 -9.78 17.78
CA LEU A 395 -21.26 -8.89 17.40
C LEU A 395 -21.59 -8.01 16.17
N LEU A 396 -22.53 -8.45 15.33
CA LEU A 396 -22.93 -7.77 14.10
C LEU A 396 -24.23 -6.96 14.22
N ASP A 397 -24.86 -6.95 15.39
CA ASP A 397 -26.17 -6.34 15.66
C ASP A 397 -27.27 -6.85 14.70
N ALA A 398 -27.31 -8.18 14.51
CA ALA A 398 -28.26 -8.87 13.65
C ALA A 398 -29.48 -9.41 14.41
N ASP A 399 -30.65 -9.48 13.75
CA ASP A 399 -31.90 -10.01 14.30
C ASP A 399 -31.88 -11.54 14.61
N GLY A 400 -30.75 -12.23 14.44
CA GLY A 400 -30.62 -13.68 14.61
C GLY A 400 -29.18 -14.20 14.52
N GLU A 401 -29.02 -15.52 14.45
CA GLU A 401 -27.72 -16.17 14.21
C GLU A 401 -27.09 -15.74 12.89
N VAL A 402 -25.77 -15.60 12.86
CA VAL A 402 -24.98 -15.41 11.63
C VAL A 402 -23.90 -16.48 11.56
N ALA A 403 -23.90 -17.31 10.53
CA ALA A 403 -22.97 -18.44 10.41
C ALA A 403 -21.72 -18.13 9.57
N TRP A 404 -20.63 -18.87 9.80
CA TRP A 404 -19.47 -18.85 8.91
C TRP A 404 -19.72 -19.73 7.67
N LEU A 405 -19.27 -19.28 6.50
CA LEU A 405 -19.23 -20.13 5.30
C LEU A 405 -18.16 -21.24 5.37
N VAL A 406 -18.28 -22.22 4.47
CA VAL A 406 -17.29 -23.30 4.30
C VAL A 406 -15.90 -22.77 3.90
N ALA A 407 -14.86 -23.36 4.50
CA ALA A 407 -13.46 -22.94 4.33
C ALA A 407 -12.86 -23.14 2.92
N GLY A 408 -13.61 -23.71 1.97
CA GLY A 408 -13.21 -23.74 0.57
C GLY A 408 -13.20 -22.35 -0.06
N ILE A 409 -14.21 -21.54 0.27
CA ILE A 409 -14.42 -20.21 -0.31
C ILE A 409 -13.38 -19.25 0.24
N SER A 410 -12.45 -18.83 -0.60
CA SER A 410 -11.29 -17.99 -0.21
C SER A 410 -10.73 -17.24 -1.41
N ALA A 411 -10.03 -16.12 -1.14
CA ALA A 411 -9.39 -15.32 -2.19
C ALA A 411 -8.33 -16.10 -2.98
N ASP A 412 -7.65 -17.06 -2.34
CA ASP A 412 -6.54 -17.83 -2.93
C ASP A 412 -7.02 -19.06 -3.72
N ARG A 413 -8.08 -19.75 -3.26
CA ARG A 413 -8.56 -20.98 -3.91
C ARG A 413 -9.66 -20.74 -4.93
N THR A 414 -10.61 -19.87 -4.60
CA THR A 414 -11.87 -19.68 -5.34
C THR A 414 -12.00 -18.19 -5.70
N HIS A 415 -10.94 -17.59 -6.24
CA HIS A 415 -10.76 -16.13 -6.37
C HIS A 415 -11.97 -15.40 -6.98
N ILE A 416 -12.56 -15.96 -8.05
CA ILE A 416 -13.69 -15.34 -8.75
C ILE A 416 -14.97 -15.40 -7.89
N LEU A 417 -15.25 -16.55 -7.26
CA LEU A 417 -16.37 -16.71 -6.33
C LEU A 417 -16.23 -15.82 -5.09
N HIS A 418 -15.04 -15.75 -4.49
CA HIS A 418 -14.76 -14.87 -3.36
C HIS A 418 -15.04 -13.40 -3.71
N ARG A 419 -14.51 -12.92 -4.84
CA ARG A 419 -14.79 -11.55 -5.33
C ARG A 419 -16.26 -11.29 -5.66
N TYR A 420 -17.00 -12.28 -6.15
CA TYR A 420 -18.43 -12.15 -6.45
C TYR A 420 -19.30 -12.04 -5.19
N LEU A 421 -18.94 -12.77 -4.13
CA LEU A 421 -19.62 -12.76 -2.83
C LEU A 421 -19.26 -11.51 -2.00
N VAL A 422 -17.95 -11.26 -1.84
CA VAL A 422 -17.38 -10.19 -0.99
C VAL A 422 -17.42 -8.82 -1.67
N GLY A 423 -17.52 -8.80 -3.00
CA GLY A 423 -17.36 -7.60 -3.80
C GLY A 423 -15.88 -7.29 -4.08
N HIS A 424 -15.66 -6.40 -5.04
CA HIS A 424 -14.36 -5.89 -5.40
C HIS A 424 -14.47 -4.41 -5.79
N ARG A 425 -13.72 -3.54 -5.11
CA ARG A 425 -13.60 -2.13 -5.47
C ARG A 425 -12.17 -1.85 -5.94
N PRO A 426 -11.95 -1.51 -7.22
CA PRO A 426 -10.63 -1.14 -7.72
C PRO A 426 -10.05 0.04 -6.92
N PRO A 427 -8.75 0.02 -6.55
CA PRO A 427 -8.13 1.09 -5.76
C PRO A 427 -8.03 2.43 -6.51
N TYR A 428 -8.21 2.42 -7.83
CA TYR A 428 -8.19 3.61 -8.70
C TYR A 428 -9.29 3.54 -9.75
N SER A 429 -9.96 4.68 -10.01
CA SER A 429 -11.07 4.83 -10.98
C SER A 429 -10.64 4.76 -12.46
N TRP A 430 -9.50 4.12 -12.75
CA TRP A 430 -8.88 4.02 -14.07
C TRP A 430 -8.41 2.60 -14.41
N GLY A 431 -8.71 1.63 -13.54
CA GLY A 431 -8.52 0.20 -13.86
C GLY A 431 -9.57 -0.30 -14.85
N SER A 432 -9.22 -1.37 -15.57
CA SER A 432 -10.13 -2.08 -16.50
C SER A 432 -11.07 -3.07 -15.79
N ASP A 433 -10.80 -3.38 -14.53
CA ASP A 433 -11.57 -4.30 -13.69
C ASP A 433 -12.80 -3.57 -13.12
N PRO A 434 -14.05 -4.04 -13.31
CA PRO A 434 -15.24 -3.33 -12.83
C PRO A 434 -15.39 -3.33 -11.31
N GLU A 435 -16.12 -2.35 -10.79
CA GLU A 435 -16.59 -2.35 -9.40
C GLU A 435 -17.70 -3.40 -9.25
N ILE A 436 -17.44 -4.42 -8.42
CA ILE A 436 -18.35 -5.52 -8.10
C ILE A 436 -18.92 -5.26 -6.70
N PRO A 437 -20.24 -5.06 -6.53
CA PRO A 437 -20.82 -4.98 -5.19
C PRO A 437 -20.75 -6.34 -4.49
N ALA A 438 -20.62 -6.35 -3.17
CA ALA A 438 -20.85 -7.54 -2.35
C ALA A 438 -22.29 -8.04 -2.52
N LEU A 439 -22.58 -9.31 -2.17
CA LEU A 439 -23.98 -9.71 -1.95
C LEU A 439 -24.56 -8.96 -0.74
N VAL A 440 -23.80 -8.85 0.35
CA VAL A 440 -24.18 -8.07 1.54
C VAL A 440 -23.04 -7.20 2.07
N PRO A 441 -23.33 -6.02 2.67
CA PRO A 441 -22.30 -5.17 3.27
C PRO A 441 -21.53 -5.91 4.37
N GLY A 442 -20.20 -5.96 4.24
CA GLY A 442 -19.35 -6.64 5.22
C GLY A 442 -19.43 -8.17 5.19
N MET A 443 -19.76 -8.76 4.03
CA MET A 443 -19.77 -10.22 3.79
C MET A 443 -18.50 -10.93 4.28
N GLU A 444 -17.34 -10.29 4.21
CA GLU A 444 -16.08 -10.79 4.78
C GLU A 444 -15.67 -9.97 6.01
N LEU A 445 -15.20 -10.67 7.04
CA LEU A 445 -14.75 -10.09 8.30
C LEU A 445 -13.26 -10.40 8.51
N ASP A 446 -12.45 -9.34 8.57
CA ASP A 446 -11.03 -9.39 8.94
C ASP A 446 -10.83 -9.15 10.46
N PRO A 447 -9.64 -9.47 11.02
CA PRO A 447 -9.39 -9.34 12.45
C PRO A 447 -9.57 -7.91 13.01
N GLY A 448 -9.31 -6.89 12.18
CA GLY A 448 -9.56 -5.48 12.53
C GLY A 448 -11.04 -5.12 12.46
N ALA A 449 -11.80 -5.70 11.53
CA ALA A 449 -13.26 -5.53 11.44
C ALA A 449 -14.02 -6.17 12.61
N ILE A 450 -13.43 -7.20 13.22
CA ILE A 450 -13.86 -7.81 14.48
C ILE A 450 -13.46 -6.92 15.66
N SER A 451 -12.18 -6.56 15.80
CA SER A 451 -11.69 -5.75 16.92
C SER A 451 -12.32 -4.35 17.00
N ARG A 452 -12.74 -3.77 15.85
CA ARG A 452 -13.52 -2.52 15.82
C ARG A 452 -14.93 -2.67 16.40
N ARG A 453 -15.53 -3.87 16.41
CA ARG A 453 -16.90 -4.15 16.92
C ARG A 453 -16.96 -4.75 18.32
N ILE A 454 -15.88 -5.35 18.81
CA ILE A 454 -15.81 -5.89 20.17
C ILE A 454 -15.90 -4.73 21.19
N GLU A 455 -17.02 -4.63 21.91
CA GLU A 455 -17.26 -3.61 22.95
C GLU A 455 -17.43 -4.25 24.34
N PRO A 456 -17.20 -3.51 25.45
CA PRO A 456 -17.43 -3.98 26.82
C PRO A 456 -18.77 -4.68 27.05
N SER A 457 -19.85 -4.17 26.46
CA SER A 457 -21.21 -4.70 26.61
C SER A 457 -21.46 -6.02 25.87
N PHE A 458 -20.55 -6.42 24.96
CA PHE A 458 -20.50 -7.75 24.36
C PHE A 458 -19.58 -8.67 25.18
N LEU A 459 -18.39 -8.17 25.56
CA LEU A 459 -17.39 -8.94 26.32
C LEU A 459 -17.92 -9.39 27.69
N ALA A 460 -18.65 -8.54 28.40
CA ALA A 460 -19.25 -8.85 29.71
C ALA A 460 -20.35 -9.94 29.69
N ARG A 461 -20.71 -10.48 28.51
CA ARG A 461 -21.61 -11.65 28.37
C ARG A 461 -20.88 -12.96 28.16
N GLN A 462 -19.57 -12.91 27.86
CA GLN A 462 -18.77 -14.09 27.48
C GLN A 462 -18.17 -14.76 28.72
N SER A 463 -17.85 -16.05 28.63
CA SER A 463 -17.17 -16.76 29.72
C SER A 463 -15.66 -16.48 29.74
N THR A 464 -15.01 -16.67 30.89
CA THR A 464 -13.56 -16.46 31.04
C THR A 464 -12.74 -17.30 30.07
N GLU A 465 -13.15 -18.54 29.78
CA GLU A 465 -12.50 -19.42 28.80
C GLU A 465 -12.60 -18.87 27.37
N TRP A 466 -13.70 -18.18 27.04
CA TRP A 466 -13.85 -17.48 25.76
C TRP A 466 -12.99 -16.22 25.69
N ILE A 467 -12.92 -15.43 26.78
CA ILE A 467 -12.04 -14.25 26.86
C ILE A 467 -10.57 -14.65 26.72
N ILE A 468 -10.13 -15.73 27.39
CA ILE A 468 -8.79 -16.30 27.18
C ILE A 468 -8.60 -16.66 25.70
N SER A 469 -9.55 -17.38 25.10
CA SER A 469 -9.48 -17.78 23.68
C SER A 469 -9.40 -16.59 22.72
N LEU A 470 -10.11 -15.50 23.01
CA LEU A 470 -9.99 -14.22 22.30
C LEU A 470 -8.58 -13.63 22.46
N TYR A 471 -8.02 -13.60 23.67
CA TYR A 471 -6.70 -13.02 23.93
C TYR A 471 -5.58 -13.82 23.27
N ARG A 472 -5.64 -15.16 23.27
CA ARG A 472 -4.72 -16.01 22.49
C ARG A 472 -4.78 -15.70 20.99
N TRP A 473 -5.99 -15.55 20.45
CA TRP A 473 -6.16 -15.17 19.04
C TRP A 473 -5.64 -13.75 18.75
N LEU A 474 -5.84 -12.79 19.67
CA LEU A 474 -5.31 -11.43 19.55
C LEU A 474 -3.78 -11.36 19.71
N ALA A 475 -3.14 -12.26 20.46
CA ALA A 475 -1.68 -12.38 20.52
C ALA A 475 -1.08 -12.54 19.11
N ALA A 476 -1.74 -13.34 18.25
CA ALA A 476 -1.36 -13.56 16.86
C ALA A 476 -1.69 -12.39 15.90
N GLN A 477 -2.22 -11.27 16.37
CA GLN A 477 -2.61 -10.10 15.56
C GLN A 477 -1.82 -8.81 15.92
N PRO A 478 -0.48 -8.79 15.82
CA PRO A 478 0.35 -7.66 16.27
C PRO A 478 0.04 -6.32 15.58
N ALA A 479 -0.50 -6.35 14.36
CA ALA A 479 -0.96 -5.16 13.65
C ALA A 479 -2.14 -4.42 14.33
N LEU A 480 -2.80 -5.04 15.31
CA LEU A 480 -3.93 -4.47 16.05
C LEU A 480 -3.57 -3.98 17.45
N HIS A 481 -2.42 -4.42 18.00
CA HIS A 481 -2.03 -4.17 19.40
C HIS A 481 -2.02 -2.68 19.76
N ALA A 482 -1.48 -1.82 18.89
CA ALA A 482 -1.47 -0.37 19.10
C ALA A 482 -2.87 0.27 19.18
N THR A 483 -3.89 -0.32 18.53
CA THR A 483 -5.29 0.13 18.63
C THR A 483 -5.99 -0.47 19.85
N LEU A 484 -5.71 -1.74 20.16
CA LEU A 484 -6.27 -2.45 21.31
C LEU A 484 -5.77 -1.86 22.64
N ARG A 485 -4.53 -1.36 22.70
CA ARG A 485 -3.93 -0.71 23.87
C ARG A 485 -4.77 0.47 24.41
N LEU A 486 -5.53 1.13 23.54
CA LEU A 486 -6.39 2.28 23.87
C LEU A 486 -7.89 1.94 23.91
N LYS A 487 -8.28 0.68 23.69
CA LYS A 487 -9.70 0.26 23.68
C LYS A 487 -10.05 -0.47 24.98
N PRO A 488 -11.23 -0.25 25.59
CA PRO A 488 -11.69 -1.03 26.74
C PRO A 488 -11.99 -2.48 26.36
N VAL A 489 -10.96 -3.32 26.40
CA VAL A 489 -11.01 -4.76 26.09
C VAL A 489 -10.31 -5.63 27.15
N ILE A 490 -9.65 -5.02 28.13
CA ILE A 490 -8.92 -5.71 29.20
C ILE A 490 -9.85 -5.88 30.40
N VAL A 491 -10.08 -7.13 30.83
CA VAL A 491 -10.91 -7.42 32.00
C VAL A 491 -10.09 -7.28 33.29
N SER A 492 -10.59 -6.47 34.24
CA SER A 492 -9.99 -6.33 35.57
C SER A 492 -10.40 -7.45 36.52
N SER A 493 -9.71 -7.58 37.66
CA SER A 493 -10.11 -8.43 38.78
C SER A 493 -11.51 -8.17 39.33
N ASP A 494 -12.05 -6.97 39.10
CA ASP A 494 -13.39 -6.55 39.51
C ASP A 494 -14.46 -6.85 38.44
N GLY A 495 -14.05 -7.39 37.28
CA GLY A 495 -14.93 -7.73 36.16
C GLY A 495 -15.26 -6.56 35.21
N GLU A 496 -14.64 -5.40 35.40
CA GLU A 496 -14.82 -4.25 34.50
C GLU A 496 -13.89 -4.36 33.27
N TYR A 497 -14.34 -3.81 32.13
CA TYR A 497 -13.56 -3.79 30.90
C TYR A 497 -12.96 -2.41 30.66
N ILE A 498 -11.64 -2.32 30.80
CA ILE A 498 -10.86 -1.09 30.79
C ILE A 498 -9.78 -1.12 29.70
N ALA A 499 -9.30 0.06 29.30
CA ALA A 499 -8.20 0.16 28.34
C ALA A 499 -6.88 -0.25 29.02
N ALA A 500 -5.90 -0.71 28.25
CA ALA A 500 -4.58 -0.98 28.82
C ALA A 500 -3.90 0.32 29.25
N PHE A 501 -4.03 1.39 28.44
CA PHE A 501 -3.42 2.70 28.68
C PHE A 501 -4.37 3.86 28.31
N ALA A 502 -4.23 4.98 29.00
CA ALA A 502 -4.81 6.28 28.66
C ALA A 502 -3.74 7.37 28.83
N ASP A 503 -3.66 8.31 27.88
CA ASP A 503 -2.66 9.41 27.86
C ASP A 503 -1.21 8.98 28.16
N GLY A 504 -0.85 7.77 27.73
CA GLY A 504 0.48 7.16 27.92
C GLY A 504 0.65 6.40 29.24
N ARG A 505 -0.19 6.63 30.25
CA ARG A 505 -0.15 5.95 31.56
C ARG A 505 -0.92 4.61 31.52
N PRO A 506 -0.46 3.56 32.22
CA PRO A 506 -1.26 2.34 32.39
C PRO A 506 -2.55 2.66 33.14
N GLN A 507 -3.61 1.90 32.88
CA GLN A 507 -4.89 1.98 33.61
C GLN A 507 -5.24 0.66 34.32
N VAL A 508 -4.45 -0.37 34.02
CA VAL A 508 -4.52 -1.71 34.58
C VAL A 508 -3.09 -2.26 34.62
N TRP A 509 -2.78 -3.12 35.59
CA TRP A 509 -1.47 -3.74 35.75
C TRP A 509 -1.58 -5.27 35.70
N LEU A 510 -0.46 -5.97 35.45
CA LEU A 510 -0.42 -7.42 35.63
C LEU A 510 -0.52 -7.74 37.13
N PRO A 511 -1.25 -8.80 37.53
CA PRO A 511 -1.44 -9.14 38.94
C PRO A 511 -0.15 -9.72 39.57
N PRO A 512 0.46 -9.07 40.57
CA PRO A 512 1.62 -9.61 41.28
C PRO A 512 1.24 -10.78 42.20
N ASP A 513 2.24 -11.50 42.71
CA ASP A 513 2.07 -12.64 43.64
C ASP A 513 1.31 -12.29 44.95
N GLY A 514 1.22 -11.01 45.31
CA GLY A 514 0.56 -10.52 46.54
C GLY A 514 -0.78 -9.80 46.31
N GLU A 515 -1.35 -9.30 47.41
CA GLU A 515 -2.42 -8.29 47.37
C GLU A 515 -1.85 -6.94 46.89
N THR A 516 -2.68 -6.14 46.20
CA THR A 516 -2.29 -4.83 45.66
C THR A 516 -3.49 -3.88 45.63
N SER A 517 -3.24 -2.58 45.75
CA SER A 517 -4.24 -1.51 45.59
C SER A 517 -4.43 -1.04 44.15
N TYR A 518 -3.57 -1.49 43.23
CA TYR A 518 -3.65 -1.16 41.81
C TYR A 518 -4.73 -2.01 41.11
N PRO A 519 -5.54 -1.45 40.19
CA PRO A 519 -6.43 -2.23 39.32
C PRO A 519 -5.63 -3.24 38.50
N VAL A 520 -5.84 -4.54 38.71
CA VAL A 520 -5.10 -5.59 37.98
C VAL A 520 -5.98 -6.34 37.00
N VAL A 521 -5.35 -6.93 35.97
CA VAL A 521 -6.02 -7.86 35.05
C VAL A 521 -6.54 -9.07 35.83
N ASP A 522 -7.69 -9.62 35.44
CA ASP A 522 -8.23 -10.84 36.05
C ASP A 522 -7.18 -11.95 36.16
N ARG A 523 -7.08 -12.55 37.35
CA ARG A 523 -6.04 -13.53 37.67
C ARG A 523 -6.23 -14.86 36.95
N ALA A 524 -7.43 -15.24 36.53
CA ALA A 524 -7.64 -16.45 35.75
C ALA A 524 -7.25 -16.25 34.28
N VAL A 525 -7.47 -15.06 33.72
CA VAL A 525 -6.99 -14.68 32.38
C VAL A 525 -5.46 -14.51 32.36
N ALA A 526 -4.88 -13.82 33.36
CA ALA A 526 -3.43 -13.62 33.45
C ALA A 526 -2.64 -14.91 33.72
N ALA A 527 -3.28 -15.96 34.24
CA ALA A 527 -2.66 -17.26 34.47
C ALA A 527 -2.48 -18.10 33.18
N ASP A 528 -3.08 -17.72 32.06
CA ASP A 528 -2.87 -18.40 30.78
C ASP A 528 -1.64 -17.84 30.03
N PRO A 529 -0.64 -18.64 29.66
CA PRO A 529 0.60 -18.13 29.07
C PRO A 529 0.43 -17.37 27.74
N GLU A 530 -0.53 -17.76 26.90
CA GLU A 530 -0.78 -17.11 25.61
C GLU A 530 -1.60 -15.83 25.77
N ALA A 531 -2.57 -15.80 26.68
CA ALA A 531 -3.27 -14.57 27.05
C ALA A 531 -2.33 -13.57 27.75
N LEU A 532 -1.45 -14.05 28.64
CA LEU A 532 -0.41 -13.24 29.27
C LEU A 532 0.56 -12.65 28.23
N ALA A 533 0.98 -13.42 27.23
CA ALA A 533 1.80 -12.93 26.13
C ALA A 533 1.10 -11.79 25.34
N PHE A 534 -0.23 -11.86 25.15
CA PHE A 534 -1.00 -10.74 24.61
C PHE A 534 -0.95 -9.51 25.52
N LEU A 535 -1.22 -9.67 26.82
CA LEU A 535 -1.19 -8.56 27.79
C LEU A 535 0.19 -7.86 27.83
N CYS A 536 1.27 -8.64 27.90
CA CYS A 536 2.65 -8.13 27.80
C CYS A 536 2.93 -7.44 26.46
N SER A 537 2.38 -7.93 25.34
CA SER A 537 2.55 -7.31 24.01
C SER A 537 1.82 -5.96 23.86
N LEU A 538 0.78 -5.71 24.66
CA LEU A 538 0.19 -4.37 24.81
C LEU A 538 1.07 -3.42 25.64
N GLY A 539 2.12 -3.96 26.30
CA GLY A 539 3.06 -3.24 27.16
C GLY A 539 2.64 -3.18 28.62
N LEU A 540 1.74 -4.05 29.09
CA LEU A 540 1.38 -4.16 30.50
C LEU A 540 2.50 -4.84 31.31
N THR A 541 2.71 -4.37 32.54
CA THR A 541 3.67 -4.90 33.51
C THR A 541 3.03 -5.00 34.90
N GLU A 542 3.70 -5.66 35.84
CA GLU A 542 3.40 -5.48 37.27
C GLU A 542 3.75 -4.03 37.71
N PRO A 543 3.17 -3.50 38.80
CA PRO A 543 3.53 -2.18 39.33
C PRO A 543 4.95 -2.18 39.92
N ASP A 544 5.70 -1.09 39.74
CA ASP A 544 7.04 -0.92 40.33
C ASP A 544 7.17 0.30 41.27
N ALA A 545 8.37 0.47 41.85
CA ALA A 545 8.65 1.53 42.81
C ALA A 545 8.53 2.96 42.25
N ALA A 546 8.60 3.15 40.93
CA ALA A 546 8.37 4.45 40.30
C ALA A 546 6.87 4.74 40.16
N ASP A 547 6.04 3.73 39.85
CA ASP A 547 4.57 3.86 39.90
C ASP A 547 4.12 4.21 41.32
N GLU A 548 4.70 3.57 42.34
CA GLU A 548 4.37 3.86 43.74
C GLU A 548 4.75 5.31 44.14
N VAL A 549 5.91 5.81 43.68
CA VAL A 549 6.28 7.21 43.92
C VAL A 549 5.31 8.17 43.25
N MET A 550 5.02 7.99 41.96
CA MET A 550 4.18 8.91 41.18
C MET A 550 2.72 8.91 41.64
N ASP A 551 2.12 7.73 41.86
CA ASP A 551 0.68 7.61 42.14
C ASP A 551 0.34 7.70 43.64
N THR A 552 1.29 7.44 44.55
CA THR A 552 1.02 7.38 46.00
C THR A 552 1.81 8.40 46.84
N ILE A 553 3.05 8.73 46.48
CA ILE A 553 3.92 9.58 47.31
C ILE A 553 3.81 11.06 46.89
N LEU A 554 4.02 11.39 45.61
CA LEU A 554 4.05 12.78 45.14
C LEU A 554 2.72 13.55 45.31
N PRO A 555 1.52 12.96 45.15
CA PRO A 555 0.25 13.69 45.32
C PRO A 555 0.10 14.28 46.74
N ARG A 556 0.62 13.61 47.77
CA ARG A 556 0.60 14.10 49.16
C ARG A 556 1.40 15.39 49.38
N TYR A 557 2.39 15.67 48.52
CA TYR A 557 3.16 16.93 48.53
C TYR A 557 2.52 18.02 47.66
N ARG A 558 1.60 17.67 46.76
CA ARG A 558 0.85 18.62 45.90
C ARG A 558 -0.47 19.10 46.52
N GLY A 559 -0.90 18.48 47.62
CA GLY A 559 -2.11 18.83 48.38
C GLY A 559 -3.20 17.75 48.37
N ASP A 560 -3.02 16.65 47.65
CA ASP A 560 -3.96 15.53 47.58
C ASP A 560 -3.81 14.59 48.79
N GLY A 561 -4.06 15.10 49.99
CA GLY A 561 -4.08 14.33 51.24
C GLY A 561 -3.49 15.05 52.45
N GLU A 562 -3.19 14.29 53.49
CA GLU A 562 -2.47 14.80 54.67
C GLU A 562 -0.97 14.85 54.36
N MET A 563 -0.39 16.06 54.44
CA MET A 563 1.01 16.34 54.11
C MET A 563 1.95 15.52 55.03
N PRO A 564 3.03 14.91 54.51
CA PRO A 564 3.93 14.09 55.32
C PRO A 564 4.56 14.85 56.48
N ASN A 565 4.56 14.23 57.66
CA ASN A 565 5.39 14.66 58.79
C ASN A 565 6.89 14.37 58.53
N GLN A 566 7.77 14.84 59.41
CA GLN A 566 9.23 14.76 59.17
C GLN A 566 9.77 13.32 59.10
N ASP A 567 9.21 12.38 59.86
CA ASP A 567 9.61 10.96 59.82
C ASP A 567 9.13 10.28 58.53
N GLU A 568 7.87 10.50 58.14
CA GLU A 568 7.32 10.01 56.86
C GLU A 568 8.04 10.63 55.66
N GLY A 569 8.29 11.94 55.68
CA GLY A 569 8.99 12.64 54.62
C GLY A 569 10.45 12.17 54.48
N THR A 570 11.11 11.86 55.59
CA THR A 570 12.43 11.22 55.61
C THR A 570 12.41 9.86 54.91
N SER A 571 11.40 9.03 55.19
CA SER A 571 11.20 7.74 54.51
C SER A 571 10.90 7.92 53.02
N ASN A 572 10.08 8.91 52.65
CA ASN A 572 9.76 9.22 51.26
C ASN A 572 11.00 9.65 50.46
N LEU A 573 11.93 10.43 51.03
CA LEU A 573 13.19 10.79 50.37
C LEU A 573 14.02 9.54 49.99
N ASP A 574 14.14 8.56 50.90
CA ASP A 574 14.85 7.31 50.63
C ASP A 574 14.14 6.47 49.53
N ARG A 575 12.80 6.49 49.48
CA ARG A 575 11.98 5.80 48.45
C ARG A 575 12.06 6.47 47.08
N ILE A 576 12.00 7.80 47.03
CA ILE A 576 12.17 8.59 45.81
C ILE A 576 13.58 8.39 45.24
N ALA A 577 14.61 8.38 46.09
CA ALA A 577 15.98 8.09 45.69
C ALA A 577 16.13 6.67 45.11
N ALA A 578 15.46 5.68 45.71
CA ALA A 578 15.43 4.31 45.18
C ALA A 578 14.72 4.23 43.81
N ALA A 579 13.58 4.89 43.64
CA ALA A 579 12.85 4.94 42.37
C ALA A 579 13.66 5.64 41.26
N LEU A 580 14.29 6.78 41.54
CA LEU A 580 15.19 7.49 40.62
C LEU A 580 16.43 6.67 40.21
N THR A 581 16.82 5.69 41.03
CA THR A 581 17.96 4.80 40.78
C THR A 581 17.55 3.52 40.03
N GLY A 582 16.30 3.07 40.19
CA GLY A 582 15.75 1.89 39.52
C GLY A 582 15.04 2.17 38.18
N ALA A 583 14.49 3.36 37.98
CA ALA A 583 13.76 3.73 36.77
C ALA A 583 14.71 3.99 35.57
N THR A 584 14.25 3.66 34.36
CA THR A 584 15.01 3.85 33.12
C THR A 584 14.14 4.33 31.96
N GLY A 585 14.73 5.08 31.01
CA GLY A 585 14.05 5.58 29.81
C GLY A 585 12.84 6.47 30.14
N ALA A 586 11.79 6.41 29.32
CA ALA A 586 10.61 7.27 29.44
C ALA A 586 9.91 7.27 30.82
N LYS A 587 10.10 6.22 31.64
CA LYS A 587 9.59 6.17 33.01
C LYS A 587 10.45 6.95 34.00
N LEU A 588 11.77 7.02 33.77
CA LEU A 588 12.67 7.92 34.49
C LEU A 588 12.42 9.37 34.09
N ASP A 589 12.21 9.63 32.79
CA ASP A 589 11.93 10.97 32.27
C ASP A 589 10.64 11.54 32.91
N ALA A 590 9.54 10.78 32.87
CA ALA A 590 8.27 11.16 33.50
C ALA A 590 8.38 11.35 35.03
N LEU A 591 9.16 10.51 35.71
CA LEU A 591 9.43 10.65 37.15
C LEU A 591 10.23 11.92 37.45
N ILE A 592 11.20 12.28 36.61
CA ILE A 592 11.99 13.51 36.76
C ILE A 592 11.11 14.76 36.56
N ASP A 593 10.31 14.80 35.50
CA ASP A 593 9.37 15.91 35.24
C ASP A 593 8.41 16.11 36.43
N GLU A 594 7.82 15.01 36.94
CA GLU A 594 6.91 15.06 38.09
C GLU A 594 7.61 15.47 39.40
N LEU A 595 8.90 15.18 39.58
CA LEU A 595 9.67 15.55 40.77
C LEU A 595 10.12 17.02 40.77
N ILE A 596 10.49 17.59 39.61
CA ILE A 596 10.96 18.97 39.50
C ILE A 596 9.87 19.96 39.95
N ASP A 597 8.62 19.71 39.57
CA ASP A 597 7.49 20.58 39.91
C ASP A 597 6.92 20.36 41.33
N THR A 598 7.40 19.37 42.09
CA THR A 598 6.84 18.99 43.39
C THR A 598 7.69 19.47 44.57
N PRO A 599 7.12 20.13 45.59
CA PRO A 599 7.86 20.52 46.78
C PRO A 599 8.04 19.32 47.74
N PHE A 600 9.08 18.50 47.52
CA PHE A 600 9.34 17.28 48.29
C PHE A 600 10.69 17.25 49.05
N LEU A 601 11.59 18.22 48.81
CA LEU A 601 12.86 18.31 49.53
C LEU A 601 12.71 19.11 50.81
N LEU A 602 13.39 18.68 51.88
CA LEU A 602 13.39 19.40 53.15
C LEU A 602 14.54 20.42 53.15
N ALA A 603 14.20 21.68 53.31
CA ALA A 603 15.15 22.78 53.36
C ALA A 603 14.85 23.71 54.56
N SER A 604 15.79 24.59 54.88
CA SER A 604 15.66 25.59 55.92
C SER A 604 16.04 26.98 55.43
N ASP A 605 15.31 27.98 55.94
CA ASP A 605 15.54 29.40 55.70
C ASP A 605 16.78 29.88 56.48
N PRO A 606 17.71 30.65 55.87
CA PRO A 606 18.93 31.13 56.53
C PRO A 606 18.70 32.28 57.53
N THR A 607 17.50 32.85 57.60
CA THR A 607 17.15 34.00 58.45
C THR A 607 16.61 33.58 59.82
N ASP A 608 15.74 32.57 59.89
CA ASP A 608 15.11 32.08 61.12
C ASP A 608 15.38 30.59 61.45
N ASN A 609 15.90 29.82 60.48
CA ASN A 609 16.17 28.38 60.58
C ASN A 609 14.90 27.50 60.76
N GLU A 610 13.72 27.99 60.38
CA GLU A 610 12.53 27.14 60.21
C GLU A 610 12.65 26.21 58.98
N ARG A 611 11.84 25.14 58.94
CA ARG A 611 11.93 24.07 57.94
C ARG A 611 10.73 24.02 57.00
N TYR A 612 11.00 23.96 55.70
CA TYR A 612 10.02 24.00 54.62
C TYR A 612 10.19 22.83 53.65
N TRP A 613 9.08 22.44 53.01
CA TRP A 613 9.08 21.55 51.86
C TRP A 613 9.19 22.40 50.59
N CYS A 614 10.29 22.23 49.84
CA CYS A 614 10.66 23.08 48.70
C CYS A 614 10.89 22.24 47.44
N ARG A 615 10.80 22.87 46.27
CA ARG A 615 11.12 22.23 44.98
C ARG A 615 12.63 22.13 44.78
N PRO A 616 13.13 21.15 44.02
CA PRO A 616 14.55 21.04 43.69
C PRO A 616 15.21 22.34 43.19
N THR A 617 14.53 23.11 42.34
CA THR A 617 15.04 24.35 41.74
C THR A 617 15.03 25.57 42.68
N GLU A 618 14.35 25.47 43.82
CA GLU A 618 14.31 26.50 44.89
C GLU A 618 15.45 26.30 45.90
N CYS A 619 16.04 25.10 45.96
CA CYS A 619 17.02 24.71 46.97
C CYS A 619 18.48 24.91 46.54
N TYR A 620 19.29 25.29 47.54
CA TYR A 620 20.75 25.33 47.48
C TYR A 620 21.41 24.26 48.38
N GLU A 621 22.56 23.76 47.95
CA GLU A 621 23.49 23.00 48.79
C GLU A 621 24.31 23.97 49.66
N PRO A 622 24.36 23.80 51.01
CA PRO A 622 24.99 24.76 51.90
C PRO A 622 26.52 24.73 51.83
N SER A 623 27.11 25.62 51.04
CA SER A 623 28.55 25.92 51.01
C SER A 623 28.88 27.20 51.78
N GLU A 624 30.11 27.35 52.30
CA GLU A 624 30.52 28.57 53.01
C GLU A 624 30.46 29.82 52.12
N ARG A 625 30.77 29.67 50.81
CA ARG A 625 30.64 30.73 49.79
C ARG A 625 29.19 31.19 49.66
N LEU A 626 28.25 30.25 49.53
CA LEU A 626 26.82 30.54 49.44
C LEU A 626 26.27 31.15 50.72
N LYS A 627 26.70 30.68 51.90
CA LYS A 627 26.31 31.28 53.18
C LYS A 627 26.72 32.75 53.26
N VAL A 628 27.99 33.08 52.98
CA VAL A 628 28.47 34.48 53.03
C VAL A 628 27.74 35.38 52.03
N PHE A 629 27.40 34.86 50.84
CA PHE A 629 26.71 35.62 49.79
C PHE A 629 25.20 35.79 50.05
N MET A 630 24.52 34.76 50.59
CA MET A 630 23.05 34.71 50.76
C MET A 630 22.57 34.95 52.21
N GLU A 631 23.45 35.12 53.19
CA GLU A 631 23.08 35.33 54.60
C GLU A 631 22.13 36.54 54.75
N GLY A 632 20.97 36.30 55.38
CA GLY A 632 19.91 37.27 55.56
C GLY A 632 18.92 37.39 54.39
N ASN A 633 19.00 36.53 53.36
CA ASN A 633 18.06 36.52 52.24
C ASN A 633 16.87 35.57 52.50
N GLU A 634 15.64 36.11 52.51
CA GLU A 634 14.39 35.37 52.71
C GLU A 634 13.97 34.52 51.47
N ASP A 635 14.53 34.78 50.28
CA ASP A 635 14.19 34.08 49.03
C ASP A 635 15.06 32.83 48.75
N VAL A 636 15.86 32.35 49.71
CA VAL A 636 16.87 31.29 49.51
C VAL A 636 16.76 30.18 50.55
N PHE A 637 16.59 28.93 50.11
CA PHE A 637 16.48 27.77 51.01
C PHE A 637 17.69 26.83 50.92
N PHE A 638 18.29 26.48 52.06
CA PHE A 638 19.39 25.51 52.13
C PHE A 638 18.90 24.12 52.53
N LEU A 639 19.32 23.06 51.82
CA LEU A 639 18.93 21.68 52.16
C LEU A 639 19.40 21.24 53.55
N THR A 640 18.54 20.51 54.26
CA THR A 640 18.88 19.93 55.58
C THR A 640 19.65 18.62 55.46
N ASP A 641 20.34 18.21 56.54
CA ASP A 641 21.11 16.95 56.63
C ASP A 641 20.33 15.72 56.14
N GLU A 642 19.02 15.68 56.42
CA GLU A 642 18.12 14.60 56.01
C GLU A 642 18.01 14.49 54.49
N SER A 643 17.94 15.62 53.77
CA SER A 643 17.90 15.67 52.30
C SER A 643 19.29 15.55 51.67
N LEU A 644 20.34 16.06 52.30
CA LEU A 644 21.72 16.03 51.77
C LEU A 644 22.28 14.61 51.53
N ARG A 645 21.73 13.59 52.20
CA ARG A 645 22.11 12.17 51.97
C ARG A 645 22.07 11.72 50.51
N HIS A 646 21.16 12.29 49.71
CA HIS A 646 20.97 11.94 48.29
C HIS A 646 21.28 13.09 47.33
N ILE A 647 22.11 14.06 47.76
CA ILE A 647 22.42 15.29 47.00
C ILE A 647 22.84 15.06 45.53
N ALA A 648 23.54 13.97 45.23
CA ALA A 648 23.93 13.61 43.86
C ALA A 648 22.74 13.33 42.92
N LEU A 649 21.58 12.90 43.46
CA LEU A 649 20.33 12.78 42.73
C LEU A 649 19.62 14.13 42.63
N TRP A 650 19.57 14.91 43.72
CA TRP A 650 18.85 16.18 43.74
C TRP A 650 19.48 17.26 42.86
N ARG A 651 20.82 17.28 42.71
CA ARG A 651 21.51 18.11 41.70
C ARG A 651 21.03 17.82 40.27
N ARG A 652 20.64 16.57 39.94
CA ARG A 652 20.05 16.22 38.62
C ARG A 652 18.64 16.77 38.41
N LEU A 653 17.96 17.18 39.49
CA LEU A 653 16.63 17.81 39.46
C LEU A 653 16.71 19.34 39.54
N GLY A 654 17.91 19.93 39.61
CA GLY A 654 18.11 21.39 39.64
C GLY A 654 18.47 21.99 41.00
N VAL A 655 18.83 21.19 42.02
CA VAL A 655 19.44 21.74 43.25
C VAL A 655 20.79 22.37 42.94
N LYS A 656 20.93 23.64 43.32
CA LYS A 656 22.08 24.51 43.00
C LYS A 656 23.24 24.25 43.97
N SER A 657 24.47 24.19 43.48
CA SER A 657 25.68 23.95 44.30
C SER A 657 26.65 25.13 44.43
N ASP A 658 26.43 26.19 43.66
CA ASP A 658 27.11 27.50 43.77
C ASP A 658 26.11 28.59 43.32
N ILE A 659 26.52 29.86 43.30
CA ILE A 659 25.68 31.02 42.92
C ILE A 659 25.18 30.85 41.48
N GLU A 660 23.86 30.83 41.30
CA GLU A 660 23.22 30.55 40.02
C GLU A 660 23.27 31.78 39.07
N ILE A 661 23.93 31.61 37.92
CA ILE A 661 24.09 32.65 36.89
C ILE A 661 23.17 32.33 35.70
N ARG A 662 21.99 32.95 35.67
CA ARG A 662 21.00 32.72 34.62
C ARG A 662 21.39 33.52 33.37
N LYS A 663 21.84 32.83 32.33
CA LYS A 663 22.09 33.39 30.99
C LYS A 663 21.63 32.43 29.90
N ARG A 664 21.27 32.96 28.73
CA ARG A 664 21.00 32.17 27.53
C ARG A 664 22.30 31.98 26.73
N ASP A 665 22.52 30.77 26.25
CA ASP A 665 23.72 30.47 25.47
C ASP A 665 23.76 31.21 24.12
N PRO A 666 24.96 31.64 23.69
CA PRO A 666 25.18 32.17 22.35
C PRO A 666 25.16 31.05 21.30
N ASP A 667 24.67 31.35 20.10
CA ASP A 667 24.93 30.49 18.94
C ASP A 667 26.41 30.52 18.52
N TRP A 668 26.79 29.66 17.58
CA TRP A 668 28.18 29.49 17.12
C TRP A 668 28.80 30.74 16.44
N HIS A 669 28.01 31.78 16.14
CA HIS A 669 28.52 33.08 15.70
C HIS A 669 28.68 34.09 16.86
N GLY A 670 28.32 33.71 18.08
CA GLY A 670 28.30 34.58 19.25
C GLY A 670 27.03 35.43 19.38
N TYR A 671 25.88 35.02 18.82
CA TYR A 671 24.60 35.71 19.05
C TYR A 671 23.73 35.00 20.09
N VAL A 672 23.33 35.72 21.15
CA VAL A 672 22.36 35.22 22.14
C VAL A 672 20.95 35.46 21.63
N THR A 673 20.10 34.45 21.61
CA THR A 673 18.72 34.57 21.08
C THR A 673 17.75 35.09 22.14
N VAL A 674 17.32 36.35 22.02
CA VAL A 674 16.45 37.01 22.99
C VAL A 674 14.96 36.81 22.66
N THR A 675 14.59 36.85 21.38
CA THR A 675 13.20 36.59 20.93
C THR A 675 13.16 36.14 19.47
N ARG A 676 12.35 35.12 19.15
CA ARG A 676 12.04 34.69 17.77
C ARG A 676 10.55 34.42 17.61
N GLN A 677 9.74 35.47 17.49
CA GLN A 677 8.30 35.38 17.23
C GLN A 677 7.93 36.10 15.92
N HIS A 678 6.70 35.93 15.42
CA HIS A 678 6.29 36.48 14.11
C HIS A 678 6.42 38.02 14.09
N GLY A 679 7.29 38.53 13.21
CA GLY A 679 7.55 39.96 13.05
C GLY A 679 8.46 40.58 14.13
N TRP A 680 8.98 39.79 15.07
CA TRP A 680 9.84 40.26 16.16
C TRP A 680 11.00 39.30 16.40
N HIS A 681 12.17 39.66 15.84
CA HIS A 681 13.43 38.96 16.06
C HIS A 681 14.41 39.87 16.81
N LYS A 682 14.87 39.42 17.98
CA LYS A 682 15.86 40.09 18.81
C LYS A 682 17.00 39.14 19.14
N ARG A 683 18.25 39.60 19.02
CA ARG A 683 19.44 38.88 19.48
C ARG A 683 20.47 39.82 20.10
N GLY A 684 21.12 39.38 21.16
CA GLY A 684 22.35 40.01 21.65
C GLY A 684 23.52 39.65 20.74
N ARG A 685 24.55 40.51 20.69
CA ARG A 685 25.76 40.32 19.88
C ARG A 685 26.98 40.10 20.77
N HIS A 686 28.00 39.39 20.27
CA HIS A 686 29.27 39.18 20.97
C HIS A 686 29.10 38.55 22.37
N ARG A 687 28.32 37.46 22.44
CA ARG A 687 27.94 36.73 23.67
C ARG A 687 27.14 37.53 24.71
N PHE A 688 26.73 38.77 24.43
CA PHE A 688 25.90 39.55 25.33
C PHE A 688 24.49 38.96 25.47
N ASP A 689 24.06 38.70 26.71
CA ASP A 689 22.65 38.47 27.03
C ASP A 689 22.06 39.68 27.78
N PRO A 690 21.09 40.42 27.21
CA PRO A 690 20.37 41.50 27.91
C PRO A 690 19.40 41.00 29.01
N GLY A 691 19.29 39.68 29.22
CA GLY A 691 18.59 39.07 30.36
C GLY A 691 19.52 38.20 31.22
N LEU A 692 20.80 38.55 31.27
CA LEU A 692 21.75 38.00 32.24
C LEU A 692 21.36 38.43 33.66
N GLU A 693 21.10 37.44 34.52
CA GLU A 693 20.74 37.60 35.93
C GLU A 693 21.68 36.75 36.81
N ILE A 694 21.86 37.17 38.07
CA ILE A 694 22.63 36.45 39.08
C ILE A 694 21.75 36.36 40.32
N ASP A 695 21.44 35.13 40.74
CA ASP A 695 20.55 34.84 41.85
C ASP A 695 21.13 35.44 43.15
N GLY A 696 20.33 36.20 43.90
CA GLY A 696 20.75 36.86 45.15
C GLY A 696 21.69 38.07 45.03
N LEU A 697 22.07 38.51 43.82
CA LEU A 697 23.02 39.63 43.65
C LEU A 697 22.54 40.95 44.26
N GLU A 698 21.26 41.30 44.10
CA GLU A 698 20.67 42.53 44.63
C GLU A 698 20.81 42.60 46.15
N HIS A 699 20.44 41.53 46.87
CA HIS A 699 20.63 41.40 48.32
C HIS A 699 22.09 41.55 48.77
N ALA A 700 23.04 40.96 48.03
CA ALA A 700 24.47 41.06 48.31
C ALA A 700 25.02 42.48 48.10
N LEU A 701 24.40 43.28 47.22
CA LEU A 701 24.74 44.68 46.94
C LEU A 701 24.05 45.68 47.89
N GLU A 702 22.84 45.37 48.37
CA GLU A 702 22.17 46.15 49.42
C GLU A 702 22.78 45.96 50.81
N HIS A 703 23.34 44.77 51.07
CA HIS A 703 23.97 44.41 52.34
C HIS A 703 25.49 44.16 52.20
N PRO A 704 26.29 45.16 51.79
CA PRO A 704 27.70 44.98 51.49
C PRO A 704 28.55 44.74 52.74
N THR A 705 29.29 43.63 52.73
CA THR A 705 30.46 43.38 53.59
C THR A 705 31.71 43.31 52.72
N LEU A 706 32.91 43.44 53.30
CA LEU A 706 34.15 43.30 52.52
C LEU A 706 34.22 41.94 51.80
N GLU A 707 33.80 40.87 52.48
CA GLU A 707 33.78 39.51 51.92
C GLU A 707 32.75 39.38 50.78
N ARG A 708 31.52 39.89 50.96
CA ARG A 708 30.50 39.90 49.89
C ARG A 708 30.93 40.74 48.69
N SER A 709 31.52 41.91 48.92
CA SER A 709 32.01 42.80 47.85
C SER A 709 33.16 42.16 47.06
N LEU A 710 34.09 41.46 47.73
CA LEU A 710 35.15 40.71 47.06
C LEU A 710 34.60 39.49 46.29
N LEU A 711 33.57 38.81 46.80
CA LEU A 711 32.86 37.75 46.08
C LEU A 711 32.16 38.28 44.82
N VAL A 712 31.50 39.44 44.89
CA VAL A 712 30.91 40.10 43.71
C VAL A 712 32.00 40.51 42.71
N TRP A 713 33.12 41.07 43.17
CA TRP A 713 34.25 41.44 42.31
C TRP A 713 34.82 40.23 41.55
N GLU A 714 35.06 39.12 42.25
CA GLU A 714 35.50 37.85 41.66
C GLU A 714 34.47 37.31 40.65
N LEU A 715 33.18 37.27 41.03
CA LEU A 715 32.09 36.76 40.21
C LEU A 715 32.01 37.49 38.86
N ILE A 716 32.05 38.83 38.88
CA ILE A 716 31.98 39.64 37.65
C ILE A 716 33.30 39.62 36.85
N SER A 717 34.46 39.51 37.50
CA SER A 717 35.76 39.31 36.81
C SER A 717 35.80 37.96 36.07
N SER A 718 35.21 36.91 36.64
CA SER A 718 35.20 35.54 36.08
C SER A 718 34.16 35.28 34.97
N LEU A 719 33.35 36.28 34.62
CA LEU A 719 32.14 36.07 33.84
C LEU A 719 32.37 36.00 32.31
N ASP A 720 32.23 34.81 31.70
CA ASP A 720 32.19 34.62 30.23
C ASP A 720 30.84 35.06 29.62
N ALA A 721 30.44 36.29 29.93
CA ALA A 721 29.37 37.06 29.30
C ALA A 721 29.56 38.54 29.65
N PRO A 722 29.61 39.48 28.67
CA PRO A 722 29.72 40.90 29.00
C PRO A 722 28.43 41.38 29.68
N ILE A 723 28.53 42.21 30.72
CA ILE A 723 27.36 42.72 31.46
C ILE A 723 26.63 43.88 30.73
N ARG A 724 27.31 44.56 29.79
CA ARG A 724 26.73 45.58 28.88
C ARG A 724 27.08 45.23 27.43
N GLY A 725 26.17 45.43 26.48
CA GLY A 725 26.42 45.02 25.10
C GLY A 725 25.39 45.50 24.08
N GLN A 726 25.45 44.93 22.88
CA GLN A 726 24.61 45.35 21.75
C GLN A 726 23.46 44.37 21.49
N VAL A 727 22.23 44.90 21.39
CA VAL A 727 21.04 44.16 20.97
C VAL A 727 20.65 44.58 19.55
N GLU A 728 20.59 43.59 18.67
CA GLU A 728 20.12 43.72 17.29
C GLU A 728 18.65 43.31 17.20
N THR A 729 17.82 44.16 16.59
CA THR A 729 16.39 43.93 16.39
C THR A 729 16.03 44.01 14.90
N CYS A 730 15.21 43.08 14.40
CA CYS A 730 14.69 43.10 13.04
C CYS A 730 13.26 42.53 12.95
N PRO A 731 12.39 43.04 12.07
CA PRO A 731 11.09 42.41 11.77
C PRO A 731 11.19 41.13 10.92
N ARG A 732 12.39 40.78 10.42
CA ARG A 732 12.65 39.66 9.52
C ARG A 732 13.60 38.63 10.13
N LYS A 733 13.37 37.35 9.81
CA LYS A 733 14.15 36.21 10.35
C LYS A 733 15.61 36.18 9.86
N ASP A 734 15.90 36.81 8.74
CA ASP A 734 17.23 36.96 8.13
C ASP A 734 18.03 38.16 8.66
N TYR A 735 17.44 38.97 9.55
CA TYR A 735 17.98 40.25 10.04
C TYR A 735 18.28 41.30 8.93
N SER A 736 17.69 41.18 7.73
CA SER A 736 17.96 42.13 6.64
C SER A 736 17.34 43.50 6.89
N GLY A 737 18.20 44.49 7.15
CA GLY A 737 17.78 45.84 7.54
C GLY A 737 17.48 45.98 9.04
N SER A 738 18.21 45.26 9.88
CA SER A 738 18.17 45.36 11.35
C SER A 738 18.64 46.73 11.88
N TRP A 739 18.33 46.99 13.14
CA TRP A 739 18.86 48.11 13.91
C TRP A 739 19.54 47.58 15.17
N THR A 740 20.63 48.24 15.58
CA THR A 740 21.41 47.86 16.77
C THR A 740 21.42 49.01 17.77
N HIS A 741 21.31 48.68 19.05
CA HIS A 741 21.38 49.62 20.18
C HIS A 741 22.17 48.99 21.33
N THR A 742 22.84 49.81 22.13
CA THR A 742 23.51 49.36 23.37
C THR A 742 22.47 49.25 24.49
N VAL A 743 22.57 48.20 25.29
CA VAL A 743 21.67 47.88 26.41
C VAL A 743 22.50 47.29 27.55
N ASN A 744 22.09 47.55 28.79
CA ASN A 744 22.65 46.92 29.99
C ASN A 744 21.91 45.60 30.28
N SER A 745 22.55 44.66 30.97
CA SER A 745 21.83 43.58 31.66
C SER A 745 21.38 44.05 33.04
N PRO A 746 20.38 43.40 33.68
CA PRO A 746 20.01 43.66 35.07
C PRO A 746 21.21 43.73 36.02
N VAL A 747 22.17 42.81 35.86
CA VAL A 747 23.46 42.80 36.60
C VAL A 747 24.23 44.12 36.44
N ALA A 748 24.30 44.69 35.23
CA ALA A 748 25.03 45.92 34.98
C ALA A 748 24.32 47.20 35.44
N ASP A 749 23.01 47.15 35.67
CA ASP A 749 22.25 48.25 36.25
C ASP A 749 22.39 48.22 37.78
N LEU A 750 22.16 47.06 38.41
CA LEU A 750 22.39 46.84 39.85
C LEU A 750 23.80 47.27 40.30
N LEU A 751 24.85 46.81 39.60
CA LEU A 751 26.25 47.15 39.93
C LEU A 751 26.58 48.65 39.82
N ALA A 752 25.75 49.45 39.13
CA ALA A 752 25.92 50.90 38.99
C ALA A 752 25.07 51.71 39.98
N GLU A 753 23.91 51.19 40.39
CA GLU A 753 22.99 51.87 41.31
C GLU A 753 23.38 51.67 42.79
N HIS A 754 23.87 50.49 43.18
CA HIS A 754 24.25 50.18 44.57
C HIS A 754 25.66 50.65 44.95
N HIS A 755 25.84 51.03 46.22
CA HIS A 755 27.13 51.44 46.78
C HIS A 755 27.83 50.20 47.38
N TRP A 756 28.69 49.53 46.61
CA TRP A 756 29.24 48.22 46.96
C TRP A 756 30.76 48.11 46.92
N LEU A 757 31.48 49.12 46.42
CA LEU A 757 32.95 49.17 46.41
C LEU A 757 33.47 49.94 47.63
N LEU A 758 34.44 49.39 48.37
CA LEU A 758 35.02 50.04 49.56
C LEU A 758 36.20 50.94 49.17
N ASP A 759 36.14 52.22 49.54
CA ASP A 759 37.25 53.17 49.36
C ASP A 759 38.28 53.14 50.50
N LEU A 760 39.45 53.74 50.26
CA LEU A 760 40.55 53.87 51.23
C LEU A 760 40.17 54.64 52.51
N ASP A 761 39.11 55.44 52.49
CA ASP A 761 38.57 56.14 53.66
C ASP A 761 37.52 55.29 54.42
N GLY A 762 37.24 54.07 53.97
CA GLY A 762 36.32 53.11 54.59
C GLY A 762 34.84 53.31 54.23
N ASN A 763 34.53 53.97 53.12
CA ASN A 763 33.17 54.26 52.67
C ASN A 763 32.78 53.38 51.48
N TRP A 764 31.50 52.99 51.42
CA TRP A 764 30.93 52.32 50.26
C TRP A 764 30.61 53.30 49.14
N ARG A 765 30.94 52.93 47.89
CA ARG A 765 30.88 53.78 46.69
C ARG A 765 30.23 53.06 45.52
N ARG A 766 29.65 53.85 44.60
CA ARG A 766 29.27 53.37 43.26
C ARG A 766 30.48 53.43 42.32
N PRO A 767 30.60 52.57 41.30
CA PRO A 767 31.77 52.55 40.41
C PRO A 767 32.13 53.91 39.79
N GLU A 768 31.15 54.70 39.36
CA GLU A 768 31.36 56.04 38.77
C GLU A 768 31.97 57.09 39.73
N GLU A 769 32.14 56.75 41.01
CA GLU A 769 32.65 57.65 42.06
C GLU A 769 34.15 57.50 42.33
N VAL A 770 34.75 56.37 41.96
CA VAL A 770 36.10 55.94 42.35
C VAL A 770 36.99 55.57 41.17
N THR A 771 38.31 55.70 41.33
CA THR A 771 39.33 55.10 40.47
C THR A 771 39.87 53.80 41.08
N LEU A 772 40.66 53.02 40.32
CA LEU A 772 41.39 51.85 40.85
C LEU A 772 42.46 52.20 41.90
N ASP A 773 42.82 53.47 42.07
CA ASP A 773 43.75 53.94 43.10
C ASP A 773 43.05 54.39 44.39
N ASP A 774 41.72 54.50 44.39
CA ASP A 774 40.90 54.92 45.55
C ASP A 774 40.32 53.73 46.35
N LEU A 775 40.46 52.49 45.86
CA LEU A 775 39.89 51.27 46.47
C LEU A 775 40.73 50.71 47.62
N ASP A 776 40.08 49.95 48.52
CA ASP A 776 40.77 49.17 49.57
C ASP A 776 41.82 48.21 48.98
N PRO A 777 43.00 48.01 49.62
CA PRO A 777 44.07 47.15 49.10
C PRO A 777 43.70 45.66 48.92
N SER A 778 42.54 45.22 49.39
CA SER A 778 42.04 43.85 49.23
C SER A 778 41.52 43.55 47.81
N TYR A 779 41.14 44.58 47.03
CA TYR A 779 40.65 44.37 45.66
C TYR A 779 41.78 44.05 44.66
N PRO A 780 41.65 43.00 43.82
CA PRO A 780 42.55 42.78 42.69
C PRO A 780 42.54 43.95 41.71
N ARG A 781 43.71 44.47 41.32
CA ARG A 781 43.80 45.55 40.31
C ARG A 781 43.50 45.02 38.91
N ASP A 782 42.30 45.28 38.42
CA ASP A 782 41.80 44.85 37.11
C ASP A 782 41.33 46.05 36.26
N GLU A 783 42.21 46.48 35.33
CA GLU A 783 41.99 47.55 34.36
C GLU A 783 40.94 47.22 33.27
N VAL A 784 40.53 45.95 33.17
CA VAL A 784 39.46 45.50 32.27
C VAL A 784 38.13 45.58 33.01
N LEU A 785 38.02 45.01 34.21
CA LEU A 785 36.82 45.08 35.04
C LEU A 785 36.47 46.54 35.41
N ALA A 786 37.45 47.37 35.78
CA ALA A 786 37.21 48.78 36.06
C ALA A 786 36.57 49.53 34.87
N ARG A 787 36.92 49.13 33.63
CA ARG A 787 36.32 49.67 32.41
C ARG A 787 34.93 49.12 32.13
N VAL A 788 34.68 47.84 32.46
CA VAL A 788 33.37 47.19 32.36
C VAL A 788 32.37 47.75 33.38
N LEU A 789 32.84 48.14 34.57
CA LEU A 789 32.06 48.80 35.61
C LEU A 789 31.87 50.32 35.38
N GLU A 790 32.55 50.92 34.40
CA GLU A 790 32.60 52.38 34.15
C GLU A 790 33.15 53.20 35.35
N MET A 791 34.21 52.69 35.99
CA MET A 791 34.98 53.43 36.99
C MET A 791 35.70 54.65 36.39
N ARG A 792 36.10 55.59 37.26
CA ARG A 792 36.79 56.81 36.84
C ARG A 792 38.17 56.50 36.24
N PRO A 793 38.51 57.05 35.05
CA PRO A 793 39.75 56.72 34.37
C PRO A 793 40.97 57.41 35.00
N THR A 794 41.98 56.62 35.36
CA THR A 794 43.27 57.13 35.88
C THR A 794 44.03 57.87 34.77
N VAL A 795 44.26 59.17 34.95
CA VAL A 795 44.90 60.03 33.93
C VAL A 795 46.41 59.83 33.91
N SER A 796 46.87 58.86 33.11
CA SER A 796 48.30 58.58 32.90
C SER A 796 49.00 59.78 32.24
N HIS A 797 50.03 60.30 32.91
CA HIS A 797 50.64 61.60 32.59
C HIS A 797 51.51 61.63 31.30
N GLY A 798 51.74 60.50 30.62
CA GLY A 798 52.73 60.40 29.53
C GLY A 798 52.30 60.91 28.15
N VAL A 799 51.00 61.09 27.88
CA VAL A 799 50.50 61.29 26.50
C VAL A 799 50.50 62.77 26.07
N ALA A 800 50.70 63.71 27.00
CA ALA A 800 50.71 65.15 26.70
C ALA A 800 52.01 65.61 25.99
N ASP A 801 53.16 65.08 26.42
CA ASP A 801 54.47 65.61 26.02
C ASP A 801 54.86 65.18 24.59
N GLU A 802 54.61 63.93 24.21
CA GLU A 802 54.95 63.40 22.86
C GLU A 802 54.23 64.15 21.72
N VAL A 803 53.06 64.74 21.99
CA VAL A 803 52.26 65.47 20.99
C VAL A 803 52.80 66.89 20.75
N ALA A 804 53.46 67.50 21.75
CA ALA A 804 54.05 68.83 21.62
C ALA A 804 55.33 68.80 20.77
N ASP A 805 56.25 67.88 21.08
CA ASP A 805 57.54 67.74 20.39
C ASP A 805 57.39 67.36 18.91
N LEU A 806 56.35 66.60 18.55
CA LEU A 806 56.17 66.14 17.16
C LEU A 806 55.72 67.24 16.18
N PHE A 807 55.16 68.35 16.68
CA PHE A 807 54.59 69.42 15.84
C PHE A 807 55.21 70.80 16.08
N GLY A 808 55.94 71.03 17.18
CA GLY A 808 56.73 72.25 17.38
C GLY A 808 55.90 73.53 17.51
N ILE A 809 54.75 73.44 18.19
CA ILE A 809 53.84 74.57 18.46
C ILE A 809 53.93 74.92 19.94
N ASP A 810 53.96 76.21 20.27
CA ASP A 810 53.99 76.71 21.65
C ASP A 810 52.68 76.35 22.41
N SER A 811 52.76 76.11 23.71
CA SER A 811 51.65 75.53 24.49
C SER A 811 50.40 76.40 24.52
N ASP A 812 50.56 77.72 24.39
CA ASP A 812 49.47 78.68 24.50
C ASP A 812 48.60 78.77 23.23
N ASP A 813 49.10 78.34 22.06
CA ASP A 813 48.34 78.33 20.79
C ASP A 813 47.45 77.08 20.62
N LEU A 814 47.69 76.02 21.40
CA LEU A 814 47.00 74.73 21.27
C LEU A 814 45.48 74.79 21.58
N ASP A 815 45.06 75.70 22.47
CA ASP A 815 43.64 75.88 22.83
C ASP A 815 42.84 76.66 21.78
N LEU A 816 43.52 77.23 20.77
CA LEU A 816 42.90 77.83 19.58
C LEU A 816 42.52 76.75 18.55
N LEU A 817 43.38 75.75 18.36
CA LEU A 817 43.16 74.64 17.42
C LEU A 817 42.02 73.70 17.83
N ARG A 818 41.76 73.56 19.15
CA ARG A 818 40.60 72.82 19.69
C ARG A 818 39.23 73.29 19.18
N ARG A 819 39.14 74.44 18.50
CA ARG A 819 37.86 75.10 18.16
C ARG A 819 37.40 74.95 16.70
N GLN A 820 38.13 74.25 15.81
CA GLN A 820 37.71 74.03 14.41
C GLN A 820 37.97 72.60 13.86
N PRO A 821 37.04 71.64 14.05
CA PRO A 821 37.26 70.24 13.66
C PRO A 821 37.30 69.92 12.15
N GLU A 822 36.70 70.75 11.29
CA GLU A 822 36.46 70.38 9.88
C GLU A 822 37.71 70.36 8.99
N LEU A 823 38.79 71.05 9.39
CA LEU A 823 40.07 70.99 8.65
C LEU A 823 40.75 69.62 8.81
N LEU A 824 40.66 69.01 9.99
CA LEU A 824 41.28 67.71 10.30
C LEU A 824 40.69 66.58 9.44
N LYS A 825 39.37 66.62 9.20
CA LYS A 825 38.65 65.62 8.40
C LYS A 825 39.12 65.55 6.94
N ARG A 826 39.61 66.67 6.36
CA ARG A 826 40.11 66.70 4.98
C ARG A 826 41.46 65.99 4.85
N ALA A 827 42.38 66.21 5.78
CA ALA A 827 43.71 65.57 5.77
C ALA A 827 43.60 64.03 5.90
N VAL A 828 42.67 63.54 6.73
CA VAL A 828 42.46 62.10 6.94
C VAL A 828 41.81 61.40 5.73
N ALA A 829 41.10 62.13 4.87
CA ALA A 829 40.46 61.57 3.69
C ALA A 829 41.47 61.21 2.59
N GLU A 830 42.40 62.11 2.27
CA GLU A 830 43.38 61.93 1.17
C GLU A 830 44.41 60.81 1.45
N ALA A 831 44.61 60.42 2.71
CA ALA A 831 45.47 59.31 3.08
C ALA A 831 44.88 57.93 2.69
N ARG A 832 43.55 57.77 2.73
CA ARG A 832 42.88 56.45 2.72
C ARG A 832 42.70 55.81 1.35
N GLU A 833 42.99 56.50 0.25
CA GLU A 833 42.92 55.92 -1.10
C GLU A 833 44.24 55.24 -1.57
N ARG A 834 45.30 55.24 -0.76
CA ARG A 834 46.61 54.68 -1.16
C ARG A 834 46.93 53.25 -0.67
N GLU A 835 46.16 52.69 0.27
CA GLU A 835 46.51 51.44 0.95
C GLU A 835 45.50 50.30 0.73
N ARG A 836 45.21 49.98 -0.54
CA ARG A 836 44.51 48.74 -0.94
C ARG A 836 45.25 48.03 -2.07
N GLY A 837 46.30 47.29 -1.72
CA GLY A 837 47.27 46.76 -2.70
C GLY A 837 48.13 45.55 -2.29
N ALA A 838 47.71 44.72 -1.33
CA ALA A 838 48.26 43.38 -0.99
C ALA A 838 47.13 42.58 -0.28
N ARG A 839 46.89 41.27 -0.42
CA ARG A 839 47.74 40.04 -0.40
C ARG A 839 48.34 39.70 0.99
N VAL A 840 48.35 38.44 1.48
CA VAL A 840 47.54 37.22 1.20
C VAL A 840 47.84 36.11 2.25
N ASP A 841 46.90 35.18 2.49
CA ASP A 841 46.98 33.79 3.04
C ASP A 841 47.61 33.42 4.43
N GLU A 842 47.30 32.16 4.84
CA GLU A 842 47.87 31.27 5.90
C GLU A 842 47.65 31.61 7.40
N GLY A 843 47.46 30.64 8.33
CA GLY A 843 47.22 29.17 8.22
C GLY A 843 47.44 28.38 9.55
N GLY A 844 46.65 27.31 9.80
CA GLY A 844 46.86 26.23 10.81
C GLY A 844 46.64 26.55 12.32
N ASP A 845 46.54 25.59 13.26
CA ASP A 845 46.33 24.10 13.24
C ASP A 845 46.03 23.54 14.68
N ALA A 846 45.48 22.31 14.78
CA ALA A 846 45.60 21.32 15.89
C ALA A 846 44.91 21.62 17.29
N ASP A 847 44.53 20.65 18.16
CA ASP A 847 44.48 19.16 18.09
C ASP A 847 43.60 18.48 19.19
N GLY A 848 43.17 17.21 18.96
CA GLY A 848 42.81 16.17 19.98
C GLY A 848 41.47 16.23 20.75
N MET A 849 40.93 15.14 21.36
CA MET A 849 41.32 13.70 21.39
C MET A 849 40.22 12.80 22.06
N HIS A 850 39.93 11.60 21.52
CA HIS A 850 39.44 10.35 22.17
C HIS A 850 38.10 10.32 23.00
N ASP A 851 37.37 9.19 23.18
CA ASP A 851 37.54 7.79 22.72
C ASP A 851 36.22 6.96 22.63
N GLU A 852 36.31 5.79 21.97
CA GLU A 852 35.50 4.53 21.98
C GLU A 852 34.14 4.47 22.76
N ASN A 853 33.06 3.85 22.25
CA ASN A 853 32.96 2.50 21.67
C ASN A 853 31.63 2.31 20.89
N ASP A 854 31.66 1.81 19.64
CA ASP A 854 30.48 1.18 18.99
C ASP A 854 30.96 0.25 17.85
N SER A 855 30.56 -1.03 17.86
CA SER A 855 31.06 -2.04 16.91
C SER A 855 29.98 -3.01 16.42
N ASP A 856 29.35 -2.67 15.29
CA ASP A 856 28.95 -3.60 14.20
C ASP A 856 28.35 -2.81 13.01
N ASN A 857 29.23 -2.12 12.26
CA ASN A 857 28.88 -1.40 11.04
C ASN A 857 29.74 -1.91 9.86
N GLU A 858 29.28 -2.97 9.21
CA GLU A 858 29.92 -3.50 7.99
C GLU A 858 29.97 -2.43 6.90
N SER A 859 31.17 -2.14 6.41
CA SER A 859 31.39 -1.17 5.34
C SER A 859 30.95 -1.75 4.01
N ILE A 860 30.01 -1.08 3.33
CA ILE A 860 29.55 -1.47 1.99
C ILE A 860 30.54 -0.93 0.96
N ASP A 861 31.08 -1.85 0.16
CA ASP A 861 31.87 -1.54 -1.03
C ASP A 861 30.92 -0.94 -2.09
N VAL A 862 31.08 0.36 -2.35
CA VAL A 862 30.23 1.13 -3.27
C VAL A 862 30.58 0.75 -4.71
N ALA A 863 31.82 0.38 -4.97
CA ALA A 863 32.33 -0.18 -6.22
C ALA A 863 31.67 -1.52 -6.58
N GLU A 864 31.60 -2.47 -5.65
CA GLU A 864 30.89 -3.75 -5.81
C GLU A 864 29.39 -3.51 -6.01
N GLY A 865 28.79 -2.62 -5.21
CA GLY A 865 27.40 -2.20 -5.37
C GLY A 865 27.08 -1.53 -6.72
N ILE A 866 28.05 -0.84 -7.34
CA ILE A 866 27.97 -0.33 -8.71
C ILE A 866 28.08 -1.48 -9.73
N PHE A 867 29.04 -2.39 -9.54
CA PHE A 867 29.28 -3.51 -10.44
C PHE A 867 28.07 -4.44 -10.58
N ASP A 868 27.42 -4.78 -9.46
CA ASP A 868 26.26 -5.68 -9.40
C ASP A 868 24.96 -5.04 -9.94
N ALA A 869 24.84 -3.71 -9.88
CA ALA A 869 23.75 -2.99 -10.54
C ALA A 869 23.76 -3.20 -12.07
N PHE A 870 24.92 -3.57 -12.63
CA PHE A 870 25.14 -3.69 -14.06
C PHE A 870 25.41 -5.14 -14.58
N ASN A 871 25.08 -6.24 -13.88
CA ASN A 871 25.45 -7.63 -14.30
C ASN A 871 24.42 -8.82 -14.17
N ARG A 872 23.82 -9.28 -15.31
CA ARG A 872 22.61 -10.12 -15.59
C ARG A 872 22.40 -10.34 -17.14
N PRO A 873 21.69 -11.38 -17.70
CA PRO A 873 21.65 -11.68 -19.17
C PRO A 873 20.30 -11.46 -19.96
N GLY A 874 20.29 -11.09 -21.27
CA GLY A 874 19.06 -10.93 -22.11
C GLY A 874 19.26 -10.74 -23.65
N GLU A 875 18.24 -10.24 -24.39
CA GLU A 875 18.23 -9.97 -25.88
C GLU A 875 17.26 -8.80 -26.33
N ALA A 876 17.69 -7.78 -27.13
CA ALA A 876 16.87 -6.69 -27.76
C ALA A 876 17.64 -5.74 -28.77
N GLU A 877 17.01 -4.63 -29.26
CA GLU A 877 17.50 -3.54 -30.17
C GLU A 877 16.46 -2.35 -30.19
N VAL A 878 16.61 -1.02 -30.49
CA VAL A 878 17.61 0.04 -30.89
C VAL A 878 17.13 1.42 -30.25
N GLU A 879 17.45 2.72 -30.50
CA GLU A 879 18.23 3.63 -31.43
C GLU A 879 18.53 5.00 -30.69
N ASP A 880 19.10 6.08 -31.33
CA ASP A 880 19.77 7.24 -30.65
C ASP A 880 19.47 8.72 -31.13
N PHE A 881 19.76 9.73 -30.27
CA PHE A 881 19.81 11.19 -30.58
C PHE A 881 20.61 12.03 -29.53
N ASP A 882 21.21 13.18 -29.91
CA ASP A 882 22.25 13.89 -29.11
C ASP A 882 21.87 15.25 -28.46
N GLY A 883 22.68 15.68 -27.48
CA GLY A 883 22.71 17.03 -26.87
C GLY A 883 23.74 17.13 -25.72
N ASP A 884 24.43 18.26 -25.57
CA ASP A 884 25.53 18.43 -24.59
C ASP A 884 25.07 18.81 -23.17
N GLY A 885 25.95 18.61 -22.17
CA GLY A 885 25.66 18.77 -20.74
C GLY A 885 26.77 19.47 -19.94
N ALA A 886 27.40 20.50 -20.50
CA ALA A 886 28.64 21.07 -19.98
C ALA A 886 28.57 21.77 -18.59
N ALA A 887 29.69 21.73 -17.85
CA ALA A 887 29.83 22.38 -16.54
C ALA A 887 30.68 23.67 -16.64
N ALA A 888 30.08 24.82 -16.32
CA ALA A 888 30.72 26.14 -16.44
C ALA A 888 31.98 26.38 -15.56
N ASN A 889 32.25 25.50 -14.58
CA ASN A 889 33.53 25.40 -13.86
C ASN A 889 33.60 23.99 -13.22
N PRO A 890 34.42 23.06 -13.77
CA PRO A 890 34.52 21.68 -13.27
C PRO A 890 35.22 21.55 -11.92
N GLU A 891 36.41 22.14 -11.78
CA GLU A 891 37.30 21.97 -10.62
C GLU A 891 36.62 22.38 -9.31
N ARG A 892 36.05 23.60 -9.28
CA ARG A 892 35.33 24.14 -8.11
C ARG A 892 33.99 23.43 -7.85
N ARG A 893 33.51 22.59 -8.77
CA ARG A 893 32.40 21.67 -8.50
C ARG A 893 32.92 20.43 -7.76
N GLN A 894 34.05 19.86 -8.21
CA GLN A 894 34.66 18.66 -7.63
C GLN A 894 34.98 18.87 -6.15
N GLU A 895 35.67 19.97 -5.80
CA GLU A 895 35.95 20.36 -4.42
C GLU A 895 34.67 20.41 -3.57
N ARG A 896 33.65 21.15 -4.03
CA ARG A 896 32.40 21.33 -3.29
C ARG A 896 31.57 20.07 -3.14
N SER A 897 31.62 19.15 -4.12
CA SER A 897 30.93 17.87 -4.03
C SER A 897 31.66 16.93 -3.06
N ALA A 898 33.00 16.95 -3.02
CA ALA A 898 33.79 16.23 -2.03
C ALA A 898 33.57 16.74 -0.60
N GLU A 899 33.62 18.06 -0.35
CA GLU A 899 33.31 18.63 0.96
C GLU A 899 31.86 18.33 1.42
N ALA A 900 30.92 18.18 0.48
CA ALA A 900 29.53 17.85 0.81
C ALA A 900 29.40 16.38 1.22
N LEU A 901 30.05 15.47 0.49
CA LEU A 901 30.09 14.04 0.81
C LEU A 901 30.78 13.76 2.15
N ALA A 902 31.89 14.44 2.47
CA ALA A 902 32.56 14.34 3.77
C ALA A 902 31.59 14.70 4.91
N ARG A 903 30.97 15.88 4.86
CA ARG A 903 29.99 16.34 5.86
C ARG A 903 28.70 15.48 5.91
N SER A 904 28.37 14.76 4.84
CA SER A 904 27.27 13.78 4.86
C SER A 904 27.68 12.44 5.50
N LYS A 905 28.94 12.01 5.38
CA LYS A 905 29.48 10.86 6.12
C LYS A 905 29.60 11.15 7.62
N GLU A 906 30.11 12.33 7.98
CA GLU A 906 30.20 12.83 9.37
C GLU A 906 28.83 12.92 10.08
N ALA A 907 27.73 13.02 9.32
CA ALA A 907 26.36 13.14 9.81
C ALA A 907 25.49 11.88 9.57
N GLU A 908 26.10 10.72 9.34
CA GLU A 908 25.40 9.45 9.13
C GLU A 908 24.79 8.91 10.46
N PRO A 909 23.46 8.71 10.55
CA PRO A 909 22.79 8.32 11.80
C PRO A 909 22.94 6.83 12.13
N SER A 910 22.77 6.46 13.41
CA SER A 910 22.89 5.06 13.86
C SER A 910 21.94 4.10 13.14
N ARG A 911 22.28 2.80 13.12
CA ARG A 911 21.40 1.77 12.53
C ARG A 911 20.07 1.62 13.27
N GLY A 912 20.02 1.99 14.56
CA GLY A 912 18.79 2.04 15.36
C GLY A 912 17.87 3.19 14.96
N ASP A 913 18.42 4.39 14.74
CA ASP A 913 17.64 5.56 14.31
C ASP A 913 17.01 5.39 12.91
N ARG A 914 17.62 4.54 12.07
CA ARG A 914 17.07 4.14 10.76
C ARG A 914 15.79 3.27 10.88
N PHE A 915 15.45 2.73 12.05
CA PHE A 915 14.32 1.81 12.26
C PHE A 915 13.43 2.18 13.46
N LYS A 916 12.31 2.87 13.19
CA LYS A 916 11.14 2.88 14.09
C LYS A 916 9.98 2.09 13.50
N LEU A 917 9.44 1.15 14.29
CA LEU A 917 8.36 0.27 13.89
C LEU A 917 7.01 1.02 13.82
N LEU A 918 6.39 1.12 12.64
CA LEU A 918 4.93 1.28 12.48
C LEU A 918 4.50 0.99 11.03
N SER A 919 3.29 0.44 10.85
CA SER A 919 2.89 -0.28 9.63
C SER A 919 2.22 0.58 8.54
N ARG A 920 3.00 1.38 7.80
CA ARG A 920 2.57 1.89 6.48
C ARG A 920 3.75 2.13 5.53
N LYS A 921 3.72 1.51 4.35
CA LYS A 921 4.79 1.61 3.34
C LYS A 921 4.78 2.98 2.63
N VAL A 922 5.42 3.96 3.25
CA VAL A 922 5.91 5.19 2.60
C VAL A 922 7.37 5.33 3.02
N TRP A 923 8.29 5.03 2.10
CA TRP A 923 9.71 5.35 2.27
C TRP A 923 9.89 6.86 2.41
N GLU A 924 10.97 7.30 3.06
CA GLU A 924 11.32 8.72 3.14
C GLU A 924 11.21 9.40 1.77
N ALA A 925 10.64 10.61 1.74
CA ALA A 925 10.52 11.38 0.52
C ALA A 925 11.92 11.59 -0.08
N ARG A 926 12.15 11.06 -1.29
CA ARG A 926 13.40 11.26 -2.05
C ARG A 926 13.76 12.74 -2.06
N ASP A 927 15.03 13.08 -1.80
CA ASP A 927 15.46 14.48 -1.75
C ASP A 927 14.99 15.24 -3.01
N PRO A 928 14.15 16.28 -2.84
CA PRO A 928 13.72 17.12 -3.95
C PRO A 928 14.89 17.71 -4.73
N ALA A 929 16.06 17.93 -4.12
CA ALA A 929 17.24 18.45 -4.78
C ALA A 929 17.85 17.44 -5.77
N VAL A 930 17.88 16.14 -5.46
CA VAL A 930 18.33 15.09 -6.40
C VAL A 930 17.41 15.05 -7.63
N ARG A 931 16.09 15.10 -7.44
CA ARG A 931 15.15 15.15 -8.57
C ARG A 931 15.22 16.47 -9.34
N ALA A 932 15.42 17.60 -8.67
CA ALA A 932 15.61 18.90 -9.33
C ALA A 932 16.93 18.96 -10.13
N TYR A 933 18.00 18.34 -9.62
CA TYR A 933 19.27 18.21 -10.31
C TYR A 933 19.14 17.40 -11.60
N LEU A 934 18.51 16.22 -11.55
CA LEU A 934 18.30 15.39 -12.73
C LEU A 934 17.41 16.08 -13.77
N LEU A 935 16.38 16.80 -13.32
CA LEU A 935 15.53 17.62 -14.19
C LEU A 935 16.30 18.78 -14.85
N HIS A 936 17.17 19.48 -14.12
CA HIS A 936 18.02 20.54 -14.68
C HIS A 936 19.08 19.97 -15.64
N THR A 937 19.67 18.83 -15.31
CA THR A 937 20.87 18.31 -16.01
C THR A 937 20.50 17.52 -17.27
N TYR A 938 19.36 16.83 -17.29
CA TYR A 938 18.92 15.99 -18.42
C TYR A 938 17.59 16.45 -19.04
N GLY A 939 16.96 17.52 -18.55
CA GLY A 939 15.64 17.95 -19.03
C GLY A 939 14.55 16.89 -18.88
N GLY A 940 14.73 15.93 -17.96
CA GLY A 940 13.88 14.75 -17.81
C GLY A 940 13.97 13.74 -18.96
N ARG A 941 15.05 13.72 -19.74
CA ARG A 941 15.38 12.68 -20.73
C ARG A 941 16.07 11.49 -20.09
N CYS A 942 15.82 10.29 -20.60
CA CYS A 942 16.48 9.07 -20.14
C CYS A 942 17.97 9.07 -20.50
N GLN A 943 18.87 8.86 -19.53
CA GLN A 943 20.32 8.78 -19.78
C GLN A 943 20.73 7.61 -20.69
N ILE A 944 19.87 6.60 -20.86
CA ILE A 944 20.08 5.47 -21.77
C ILE A 944 19.51 5.84 -23.15
N CYS A 945 18.19 5.74 -23.35
CA CYS A 945 17.56 5.90 -24.67
C CYS A 945 17.10 7.34 -25.05
N GLN A 946 17.48 8.36 -24.28
CA GLN A 946 17.12 9.79 -24.47
C GLN A 946 15.62 10.14 -24.52
N ALA A 947 14.73 9.16 -24.45
CA ALA A 947 13.29 9.34 -24.47
C ALA A 947 12.78 10.12 -23.24
N THR A 948 11.76 10.95 -23.47
CA THR A 948 10.94 11.63 -22.46
C THR A 948 9.53 11.84 -22.99
N PHE A 949 8.57 12.10 -22.12
CA PHE A 949 7.21 12.50 -22.50
C PHE A 949 6.64 13.48 -21.46
N PRO A 950 5.77 14.43 -21.87
CA PRO A 950 5.17 15.36 -20.92
C PRO A 950 4.13 14.67 -20.04
N ARG A 951 4.16 15.00 -18.74
CA ARG A 951 3.09 14.76 -17.78
C ARG A 951 1.88 15.63 -18.10
N ARG A 952 0.75 15.37 -17.42
CA ARG A 952 -0.48 16.16 -17.54
C ARG A 952 -0.34 17.64 -17.09
N ASP A 953 0.73 17.95 -16.35
CA ASP A 953 1.13 19.31 -15.92
C ASP A 953 2.11 20.00 -16.89
N GLY A 954 2.50 19.33 -17.99
CA GLY A 954 3.46 19.81 -18.99
C GLY A 954 4.94 19.57 -18.66
N GLN A 955 5.28 19.10 -17.45
CA GLN A 955 6.65 18.78 -17.07
C GLN A 955 7.10 17.43 -17.67
N PRO A 956 8.38 17.25 -18.02
CA PRO A 956 8.88 15.98 -18.55
C PRO A 956 8.82 14.86 -17.48
N PHE A 957 8.35 13.68 -17.88
CA PHE A 957 8.32 12.50 -17.02
C PHE A 957 9.65 11.74 -17.09
N PHE A 958 10.23 11.51 -15.90
CA PHE A 958 11.31 10.57 -15.67
C PHE A 958 11.23 10.02 -14.24
N GLU A 959 11.87 8.89 -14.00
CA GLU A 959 12.13 8.33 -12.66
C GLU A 959 13.61 8.46 -12.30
N ALA A 960 13.86 8.56 -10.99
CA ALA A 960 15.22 8.59 -10.44
C ALA A 960 15.54 7.20 -9.86
N ARG A 961 16.55 6.53 -10.43
CA ARG A 961 17.08 5.24 -9.95
C ARG A 961 18.47 5.47 -9.39
N TYR A 962 18.64 5.25 -8.09
CA TYR A 962 19.98 5.22 -7.51
C TYR A 962 20.79 4.07 -8.11
N ILE A 963 22.11 4.18 -8.24
CA ILE A 963 22.95 3.08 -8.74
C ILE A 963 23.10 2.08 -7.58
N VAL A 964 23.78 2.50 -6.52
CA VAL A 964 23.88 1.79 -5.23
C VAL A 964 22.68 2.08 -4.34
N SER A 965 22.30 1.12 -3.49
CA SER A 965 21.15 1.23 -2.60
C SER A 965 21.36 2.24 -1.45
N ARG A 966 20.77 3.43 -1.55
CA ARG A 966 20.72 4.40 -0.44
C ARG A 966 19.95 3.93 0.82
N VAL A 967 19.41 2.71 0.81
CA VAL A 967 18.66 2.14 1.96
C VAL A 967 19.61 1.77 3.09
N GLU A 968 20.89 1.54 2.78
CA GLU A 968 21.85 0.99 3.72
C GLU A 968 22.75 2.06 4.34
N GLN A 969 23.16 3.08 3.58
CA GLN A 969 23.88 4.26 4.07
C GLN A 969 23.31 5.54 3.43
N ARG A 970 23.04 6.58 4.23
CA ARG A 970 22.30 7.79 3.84
C ARG A 970 23.11 8.76 3.00
N TRP A 971 24.43 8.86 3.21
CA TRP A 971 25.32 9.68 2.36
C TRP A 971 25.35 9.26 0.87
N LEU A 972 24.79 8.08 0.54
CA LEU A 972 24.55 7.64 -0.84
C LEU A 972 23.32 8.28 -1.51
N ASP A 973 22.52 9.11 -0.81
CA ASP A 973 21.37 9.86 -1.38
C ASP A 973 21.83 11.12 -2.17
N THR A 974 22.83 10.97 -3.03
CA THR A 974 23.47 12.08 -3.75
C THR A 974 23.23 12.03 -5.26
N PRO A 975 23.33 13.18 -5.96
CA PRO A 975 23.16 13.22 -7.41
C PRO A 975 24.07 12.26 -8.19
N GLY A 976 25.34 12.12 -7.78
CA GLY A 976 26.33 11.24 -8.40
C GLY A 976 25.97 9.75 -8.35
N ASN A 977 25.17 9.34 -7.36
CA ASN A 977 24.64 7.99 -7.25
C ASN A 977 23.28 7.83 -7.95
N SER A 978 22.84 8.71 -8.86
CA SER A 978 21.44 8.72 -9.34
C SER A 978 21.26 8.88 -10.86
N LEU A 979 20.54 7.95 -11.49
CA LEU A 979 20.23 7.93 -12.91
C LEU A 979 18.82 8.49 -13.21
N CYS A 980 18.73 9.32 -14.24
CA CYS A 980 17.49 9.79 -14.84
C CYS A 980 17.01 8.81 -15.92
N LEU A 981 15.93 8.06 -15.66
CA LEU A 981 15.44 6.99 -16.56
C LEU A 981 13.97 7.19 -16.97
N CYS A 982 13.62 6.78 -18.19
CA CYS A 982 12.21 6.60 -18.58
C CYS A 982 11.63 5.30 -17.97
N PRO A 983 10.30 5.13 -17.91
CA PRO A 983 9.68 3.91 -17.35
C PRO A 983 10.21 2.61 -17.94
N THR A 984 10.45 2.56 -19.25
CA THR A 984 10.92 1.37 -19.97
C THR A 984 12.35 1.00 -19.59
N CYS A 985 13.27 1.99 -19.53
CA CYS A 985 14.65 1.74 -19.10
C CYS A 985 14.76 1.46 -17.60
N LEU A 986 13.89 2.07 -16.77
CA LEU A 986 13.76 1.71 -15.37
C LEU A 986 13.32 0.24 -15.22
N ALA A 987 12.30 -0.20 -15.97
CA ALA A 987 11.85 -1.59 -15.92
C ALA A 987 12.93 -2.57 -16.43
N LYS A 988 13.61 -2.25 -17.54
CA LYS A 988 14.77 -3.02 -18.03
C LYS A 988 15.87 -3.14 -16.96
N THR A 989 16.24 -2.06 -16.27
CA THR A 989 17.31 -2.09 -15.24
C THR A 989 16.88 -2.71 -13.90
N LEU A 990 15.59 -2.70 -13.54
CA LEU A 990 15.09 -3.31 -12.31
C LEU A 990 14.84 -4.82 -12.43
N HIS A 991 14.23 -5.25 -13.53
CA HIS A 991 13.69 -6.60 -13.72
C HIS A 991 14.30 -7.36 -14.89
N GLY A 992 14.81 -6.62 -15.88
CA GLY A 992 15.65 -7.15 -16.94
C GLY A 992 17.12 -7.17 -16.52
N SER A 993 18.00 -7.07 -17.52
CA SER A 993 19.30 -7.71 -17.42
C SER A 993 20.47 -6.92 -18.02
N SER A 994 21.11 -6.13 -17.16
CA SER A 994 22.33 -5.37 -17.45
C SER A 994 23.57 -6.28 -17.50
N LYS A 995 24.56 -6.18 -18.41
CA LYS A 995 25.86 -6.91 -18.29
C LYS A 995 27.03 -6.07 -18.73
N ALA A 996 28.03 -5.91 -17.86
CA ALA A 996 29.06 -4.90 -18.06
C ALA A 996 30.45 -5.44 -17.68
N VAL A 997 31.29 -5.60 -18.70
CA VAL A 997 32.68 -6.05 -18.54
C VAL A 997 33.52 -4.85 -18.10
N ASP A 998 33.78 -4.77 -16.80
CA ASP A 998 34.64 -3.76 -16.16
C ASP A 998 34.10 -2.32 -16.18
N ILE A 999 32.78 -2.16 -16.07
CA ILE A 999 32.07 -0.86 -15.98
C ILE A 999 32.60 0.05 -14.86
N LEU A 1000 33.11 -0.55 -13.78
CA LEU A 1000 33.67 0.19 -12.65
C LEU A 1000 35.00 0.87 -13.03
N HIS A 1001 35.81 0.23 -13.88
CA HIS A 1001 37.01 0.83 -14.44
C HIS A 1001 36.66 1.95 -15.43
N GLU A 1002 35.71 1.71 -16.36
CA GLU A 1002 35.24 2.71 -17.33
C GLU A 1002 34.65 3.96 -16.62
N LEU A 1003 33.81 3.76 -15.60
CA LEU A 1003 33.27 4.87 -14.79
C LEU A 1003 34.34 5.59 -13.96
N ARG A 1004 35.35 4.89 -13.43
CA ARG A 1004 36.47 5.52 -12.72
C ARG A 1004 37.37 6.33 -13.65
N GLU A 1005 37.62 5.89 -14.88
CA GLU A 1005 38.35 6.68 -15.88
C GLU A 1005 37.55 7.92 -16.34
N LEU A 1006 36.27 7.75 -16.70
CA LEU A 1006 35.39 8.86 -17.10
C LEU A 1006 35.18 9.90 -15.98
N ALA A 1007 35.10 9.45 -14.73
CA ALA A 1007 35.00 10.35 -13.58
C ALA A 1007 36.33 11.02 -13.23
N GLY A 1008 37.46 10.34 -13.43
CA GLY A 1008 38.80 10.89 -13.25
C GLY A 1008 39.15 11.98 -14.26
N ASP A 1009 38.77 11.82 -15.52
CA ASP A 1009 38.99 12.81 -16.60
C ASP A 1009 37.81 13.80 -16.77
N ALA A 1010 36.83 13.79 -15.87
CA ALA A 1010 35.60 14.59 -15.96
C ALA A 1010 35.84 16.11 -16.12
N VAL A 1011 36.97 16.63 -15.63
CA VAL A 1011 37.39 18.03 -15.82
C VAL A 1011 37.64 18.36 -17.30
N ASN A 1012 38.16 17.41 -18.08
CA ASN A 1012 38.52 17.58 -19.49
C ASN A 1012 37.43 17.11 -20.48
N LEU A 1013 36.31 16.59 -19.97
CA LEU A 1013 35.16 16.10 -20.75
C LEU A 1013 33.98 17.10 -20.74
N PRO A 1014 34.04 18.23 -21.48
CA PRO A 1014 33.00 19.27 -21.44
C PRO A 1014 31.63 18.76 -21.91
N ASP A 1015 31.59 17.95 -22.96
CA ASP A 1015 30.33 17.42 -23.50
C ASP A 1015 29.75 16.27 -22.64
N GLY A 1016 30.50 15.82 -21.62
CA GLY A 1016 30.22 14.63 -20.82
C GLY A 1016 30.94 13.38 -21.36
N GLY A 1017 30.47 12.21 -20.95
CA GLY A 1017 31.03 10.91 -21.34
C GLY A 1017 29.98 9.80 -21.33
N THR A 1018 30.32 8.66 -21.93
CA THR A 1018 29.41 7.52 -22.10
C THR A 1018 30.06 6.24 -21.58
N ALA A 1019 29.37 5.55 -20.66
CA ALA A 1019 29.77 4.23 -20.18
C ALA A 1019 28.92 3.13 -20.83
N SER A 1020 29.49 1.96 -21.08
CA SER A 1020 28.99 0.97 -22.04
C SER A 1020 28.60 -0.34 -21.36
N PHE A 1021 27.36 -0.79 -21.53
CA PHE A 1021 26.89 -2.05 -20.96
C PHE A 1021 25.81 -2.73 -21.81
N GLU A 1022 25.75 -4.05 -21.73
CA GLU A 1022 24.61 -4.84 -22.20
C GLU A 1022 23.37 -4.47 -21.36
N LEU A 1023 22.17 -4.31 -21.92
CA LEU A 1023 20.92 -4.18 -21.16
C LEU A 1023 19.76 -4.89 -21.85
N CYS A 1024 19.34 -6.01 -21.28
CA CYS A 1024 18.59 -7.03 -21.98
C CYS A 1024 19.26 -7.35 -23.34
N GLY A 1025 20.55 -7.70 -23.35
CA GLY A 1025 21.28 -8.13 -24.55
C GLY A 1025 21.63 -7.05 -25.58
N GLU A 1026 20.97 -5.90 -25.56
CA GLU A 1026 21.39 -4.72 -26.32
C GLU A 1026 22.72 -4.21 -25.78
N PRO A 1027 23.77 -3.99 -26.59
CA PRO A 1027 24.81 -3.05 -26.21
C PRO A 1027 24.20 -1.64 -26.16
N VAL A 1028 24.08 -1.06 -24.96
CA VAL A 1028 23.60 0.31 -24.75
C VAL A 1028 24.69 1.15 -24.07
N SER A 1029 24.53 2.48 -24.13
CA SER A 1029 25.38 3.39 -23.37
C SER A 1029 24.56 4.20 -22.35
N ILE A 1030 25.18 4.54 -21.22
CA ILE A 1030 24.66 5.53 -20.27
C ILE A 1030 25.41 6.83 -20.53
N ARG A 1031 24.67 7.86 -20.94
CA ARG A 1031 25.22 9.20 -21.12
C ARG A 1031 25.27 9.95 -19.80
N PHE A 1032 26.45 10.39 -19.40
CA PHE A 1032 26.68 11.21 -18.21
C PHE A 1032 27.14 12.61 -18.63
N ALA A 1033 26.38 13.65 -18.24
CA ALA A 1033 26.79 15.03 -18.36
C ALA A 1033 28.04 15.33 -17.51
N GLN A 1034 28.85 16.31 -17.89
CA GLN A 1034 30.10 16.63 -17.18
C GLN A 1034 29.88 16.84 -15.66
N ARG A 1035 28.81 17.56 -15.30
CA ARG A 1035 28.41 17.76 -13.89
C ARG A 1035 28.20 16.45 -13.12
N HIS A 1036 27.66 15.44 -13.79
CA HIS A 1036 27.32 14.14 -13.20
C HIS A 1036 28.57 13.28 -13.02
N LEU A 1037 29.50 13.28 -13.99
CA LEU A 1037 30.79 12.60 -13.84
C LEU A 1037 31.61 13.17 -12.68
N ILE A 1038 31.59 14.49 -12.47
CA ILE A 1038 32.26 15.13 -11.32
C ILE A 1038 31.62 14.68 -9.98
N ASP A 1039 30.29 14.64 -9.91
CA ASP A 1039 29.58 14.25 -8.69
C ASP A 1039 29.72 12.74 -8.38
N LEU A 1040 29.82 11.89 -9.42
CA LEU A 1040 30.14 10.47 -9.32
C LEU A 1040 31.62 10.23 -8.95
N GLY A 1041 32.54 11.03 -9.48
CA GLY A 1041 33.96 10.97 -9.11
C GLY A 1041 34.20 11.32 -7.64
N ALA A 1042 33.48 12.30 -7.10
CA ALA A 1042 33.51 12.60 -5.68
C ALA A 1042 32.97 11.44 -4.82
N LEU A 1043 31.93 10.73 -5.29
CA LEU A 1043 31.39 9.53 -4.62
C LEU A 1043 32.42 8.39 -4.58
N LEU A 1044 33.05 8.09 -5.73
CA LEU A 1044 34.07 7.04 -5.88
C LEU A 1044 35.37 7.38 -5.13
N ALA A 1045 35.74 8.66 -5.04
CA ALA A 1045 36.91 9.09 -4.26
C ALA A 1045 36.67 9.01 -2.74
N ALA A 1046 35.44 9.23 -2.29
CA ALA A 1046 35.06 9.12 -0.87
C ALA A 1046 35.08 7.68 -0.33
N GLU A 1047 35.09 6.67 -1.20
CA GLU A 1047 35.32 5.26 -0.87
C GLU A 1047 36.79 4.97 -0.54
N SER A 1048 37.73 5.54 -1.31
CA SER A 1048 39.17 5.29 -1.20
C SER A 1048 39.89 5.96 -0.01
N VAL A 1049 39.15 6.28 1.06
CA VAL A 1049 39.70 6.86 2.30
C VAL A 1049 39.37 5.91 3.46
N GLU A 1050 40.32 5.02 3.79
CA GLU A 1050 40.32 4.30 5.07
C GLU A 1050 40.48 5.32 6.21
N PRO A 1051 39.81 5.13 7.36
CA PRO A 1051 40.06 5.93 8.56
C PRO A 1051 41.47 5.65 9.11
N GLN A 1052 42.15 6.71 9.56
CA GLN A 1052 43.38 6.65 10.37
C GLN A 1052 43.08 7.02 11.82
#